data_AF-A0AAV9MU26-F1
#
_entry.id   AF-A0AAV9MU26-F1
#
_cell.length_a   1.000
_cell.length_b   1.000
_cell.length_c   1.000
_cell.angle_alpha   90.00
_cell.angle_beta   90.00
_cell.angle_gamma   90.00
#
_symmetry.space_group_name_H-M   'P 1'
#
loop_
_entity.id
_entity.type
_entity.pdbx_description
1 polymer ?
#
loop_
_entity_poly.entity_id
_entity_poly.type
_entity_poly.pdbx_seq_one_letter_code
_entity_poly.pdbx_strand_id
1 'polypeptide(L)'
;MSPPPVLLLLGAGPKLGTKIPEVFSKKGYKVVLVARSFEEGLQDNGYYCIRADFNNPECIPEVFEKAKKNVGIPTVVVYNAVQYKLDDPEDPFASLAPESVSQFHTAIAVNGTTPMVALHQAITSFRALPTDTIGKTFIFTGNILNHSQFKNRLCFGMAKTLCAYGIRFASVAYEKEGFKFYYADERTPSGLPVMRDISGDAAGTEYLSLAENIAQQPWLYTYTTEQGVGDTMQQEDSTQFTLANLPLGIARRKGPGLPPGIVTRLYDFVYFVSVLQSKGLLRRFDAELEEALQRSTLNDLAALGIAGQRQLREALRKVFTTATDEHLSACRVLKNEVVMMLPVKVGDFSDFSCSLDHVLNAGEAVMGVRSVPPGFLHFPIGYGGRSSSIVVSGSDVTRPRGHFKDNGDVVFGPSRAVDFELEVACVVGKPTTGQPVNAGNAGEHIFGFILLNDWSARDIQGLEMPPLGPFNGKSFGTTISPWVVMVDALRPFLLPVPQRQKATADHFSKQGDLAHYGVNLTASINNSNSSTIVCTSRLDWIYWTMNDMIAHQTSNGCTIVSGDLLATGTVSGAEKGSHACLLEITKGGKESLTLGDGSQRTYLHDGDTVVLGAWAGELGSDNCVGFGNCLGTLRPAIRPQGIQT
;
A
#
# COMPACT_ATOMS: atom_id res chain seq x y z
N MET A 1 36.76 0.17 24.37
CA MET A 1 35.31 -0.12 24.38
C MET A 1 34.60 1.18 24.03
N SER A 2 33.68 1.17 23.06
CA SER A 2 32.85 2.34 22.78
C SER A 2 32.05 2.71 24.04
N PRO A 3 31.81 4.00 24.32
CA PRO A 3 31.01 4.39 25.47
C PRO A 3 29.61 3.75 25.38
N PRO A 4 29.01 3.36 26.52
CA PRO A 4 27.69 2.76 26.51
C PRO A 4 26.66 3.72 25.90
N PRO A 5 25.68 3.21 25.14
CA PRO A 5 24.67 4.05 24.51
C PRO A 5 23.78 4.73 25.57
N VAL A 6 23.19 5.86 25.20
CA VAL A 6 22.46 6.72 26.15
C VAL A 6 21.02 6.87 25.68
N LEU A 7 20.08 6.45 26.54
CA LEU A 7 18.65 6.73 26.41
C LEU A 7 18.33 8.06 27.10
N LEU A 8 17.77 9.02 26.37
CA LEU A 8 17.14 10.22 26.91
C LEU A 8 15.61 10.08 26.81
N LEU A 9 14.94 9.93 27.95
CA LEU A 9 13.48 9.83 28.03
C LEU A 9 12.85 11.14 28.51
N LEU A 10 12.19 11.83 27.59
CA LEU A 10 11.45 13.08 27.83
C LEU A 10 10.01 12.75 28.20
N GLY A 11 9.65 12.85 29.49
CA GLY A 11 8.33 12.50 30.02
C GLY A 11 8.31 11.20 30.81
N ALA A 12 9.07 11.14 31.92
CA ALA A 12 9.10 10.01 32.84
C ALA A 12 7.86 9.96 33.77
N GLY A 13 6.67 9.75 33.19
CA GLY A 13 5.41 9.58 33.93
C GLY A 13 5.07 8.10 34.24
N PRO A 14 3.90 7.84 34.86
CA PRO A 14 3.47 6.49 35.20
C PRO A 14 3.41 5.55 33.99
N LYS A 15 3.57 4.24 34.22
CA LYS A 15 3.64 3.18 33.19
C LYS A 15 4.88 3.30 32.30
N LEU A 16 4.81 4.02 31.17
CA LEU A 16 5.87 4.06 30.16
C LEU A 16 7.17 4.64 30.70
N GLY A 17 7.07 5.71 31.50
CA GLY A 17 8.21 6.37 32.12
C GLY A 17 8.96 5.53 33.16
N THR A 18 8.39 4.40 33.58
CA THR A 18 9.02 3.43 34.49
C THR A 18 9.59 2.24 33.72
N LYS A 19 8.83 1.69 32.76
CA LYS A 19 9.18 0.45 32.05
C LYS A 19 10.18 0.61 30.91
N ILE A 20 10.08 1.68 30.12
CA ILE A 20 11.05 1.92 29.02
C ILE A 20 12.49 2.03 29.59
N PRO A 21 12.75 2.83 30.65
CA PRO A 21 14.05 2.88 31.31
C PRO A 21 14.56 1.53 31.80
N GLU A 22 13.71 0.70 32.42
CA GLU A 22 14.07 -0.62 32.94
C GLU A 22 14.60 -1.52 31.81
N VAL A 23 13.90 -1.57 30.66
CA VAL A 23 14.28 -2.42 29.52
C VAL A 23 15.62 -1.97 28.93
N PHE A 24 15.79 -0.67 28.67
CA PHE A 24 17.03 -0.12 28.12
C PHE A 24 18.21 -0.27 29.09
N SER A 25 17.99 -0.01 30.39
CA SER A 25 19.03 -0.16 31.41
C SER A 25 19.51 -1.61 31.54
N LYS A 26 18.58 -2.59 31.51
CA LYS A 26 18.93 -4.03 31.50
C LYS A 26 19.77 -4.43 30.28
N LYS A 27 19.60 -3.74 29.15
CA LYS A 27 20.40 -3.94 27.94
C LYS A 27 21.77 -3.22 27.98
N GLY A 28 22.04 -2.41 29.01
CA GLY A 28 23.30 -1.71 29.21
C GLY A 28 23.33 -0.26 28.75
N TYR A 29 22.17 0.33 28.42
CA TYR A 29 22.08 1.77 28.16
C TYR A 29 22.22 2.55 29.47
N LYS A 30 22.95 3.66 29.42
CA LYS A 30 22.82 4.70 30.44
C LYS A 30 21.51 5.44 30.22
N VAL A 31 20.82 5.79 31.31
CA VAL A 31 19.48 6.38 31.24
C VAL A 31 19.46 7.78 31.82
N VAL A 32 18.88 8.71 31.06
CA VAL A 32 18.53 10.06 31.49
C VAL A 32 17.01 10.21 31.47
N LEU A 33 16.44 10.55 32.62
CA LEU A 33 15.00 10.77 32.78
C LEU A 33 14.69 12.24 32.94
N VAL A 34 13.65 12.71 32.25
CA VAL A 34 13.23 14.10 32.29
C VAL A 34 11.74 14.20 32.59
N ALA A 35 11.38 14.93 33.64
CA ALA A 35 10.00 15.15 34.05
C ALA A 35 9.87 16.41 34.93
N ARG A 36 8.64 16.90 35.12
CA ARG A 36 8.37 18.00 36.08
C ARG A 36 8.55 17.56 37.53
N SER A 37 8.16 16.32 37.82
CA SER A 37 8.30 15.63 39.09
C SER A 37 8.61 14.16 38.81
N PHE A 38 9.21 13.47 39.78
CA PHE A 38 9.54 12.05 39.68
C PHE A 38 8.78 11.29 40.75
N GLU A 39 8.32 10.08 40.46
CA GLU A 39 7.77 9.18 41.46
C GLU A 39 8.86 8.77 42.47
N GLU A 40 8.44 8.47 43.70
CA GLU A 40 9.35 7.98 44.74
C GLU A 40 9.98 6.64 44.32
N GLY A 41 11.28 6.46 44.55
CA GLY A 41 12.02 5.24 44.22
C GLY A 41 12.59 5.15 42.80
N LEU A 42 12.13 5.96 41.85
CA LEU A 42 12.67 5.95 40.46
C LEU A 42 14.14 6.39 40.38
N GLN A 43 14.58 7.20 41.34
CA GLN A 43 15.96 7.70 41.46
C GLN A 43 16.92 6.64 42.01
N ASP A 44 16.40 5.62 42.69
CA ASP A 44 17.20 4.58 43.34
C ASP A 44 17.80 3.59 42.33
N ASN A 45 17.33 3.62 41.08
CA ASN A 45 17.81 2.79 39.97
C ASN A 45 19.10 3.32 39.29
N GLY A 46 19.72 4.38 39.83
CA GLY A 46 20.96 4.95 39.30
C GLY A 46 20.79 5.77 38.01
N TYR A 47 19.57 6.21 37.71
CA TYR A 47 19.26 7.05 36.54
C TYR A 47 19.59 8.52 36.79
N TYR A 48 20.07 9.23 35.77
CA TYR A 48 20.29 10.68 35.88
C TYR A 48 18.97 11.42 35.62
N CYS A 49 18.50 12.18 36.61
CA CYS A 49 17.20 12.83 36.57
C CYS A 49 17.33 14.34 36.34
N ILE A 50 16.60 14.87 35.35
CA ILE A 50 16.55 16.31 35.03
C ILE A 50 15.12 16.81 35.20
N ARG A 51 14.94 17.87 36.00
CA ARG A 51 13.65 18.56 36.09
C ARG A 51 13.49 19.54 34.94
N ALA A 52 12.38 19.45 34.20
CA ALA A 52 12.04 20.37 33.12
C ALA A 52 10.52 20.49 32.94
N ASP A 53 10.04 21.66 32.51
CA ASP A 53 8.63 21.89 32.17
C ASP A 53 8.47 21.97 30.64
N PHE A 54 7.82 20.96 30.07
CA PHE A 54 7.60 20.85 28.63
C PHE A 54 6.54 21.80 28.07
N ASN A 55 5.86 22.58 28.93
CA ASN A 55 5.09 23.74 28.49
C ASN A 55 6.01 24.83 27.90
N ASN A 56 7.30 24.81 28.24
CA ASN A 56 8.31 25.71 27.69
C ASN A 56 9.26 24.94 26.76
N PRO A 57 9.08 25.00 25.42
CA PRO A 57 9.97 24.33 24.48
C PRO A 57 11.44 24.76 24.58
N GLU A 58 11.73 25.96 25.10
CA GLU A 58 13.09 26.49 25.26
C GLU A 58 13.91 25.74 26.33
N CYS A 59 13.28 24.92 27.17
CA CYS A 59 14.00 24.12 28.16
C CYS A 59 14.80 22.97 27.50
N ILE A 60 14.43 22.56 26.29
CA ILE A 60 14.94 21.34 25.67
C ILE A 60 16.46 21.40 25.37
N PRO A 61 17.03 22.48 24.82
CA PRO A 61 18.49 22.61 24.67
C PRO A 61 19.26 22.39 25.99
N GLU A 62 18.80 22.99 27.10
CA GLU A 62 19.45 22.84 28.41
C GLU A 62 19.38 21.38 28.93
N VAL A 63 18.26 20.69 28.66
CA VAL A 63 18.09 19.27 28.98
C VAL A 63 19.13 18.41 28.25
N PHE A 64 19.31 18.63 26.94
CA PHE A 64 20.30 17.89 26.15
C PHE A 64 21.74 18.19 26.60
N GLU A 65 22.07 19.44 26.93
CA GLU A 65 23.38 19.81 27.46
C GLU A 65 23.66 19.15 28.82
N LYS A 66 22.68 19.12 29.72
CA LYS A 66 22.79 18.40 31.01
C LYS A 66 22.98 16.90 30.80
N ALA A 67 22.23 16.28 29.89
CA ALA A 67 22.39 14.86 29.56
C ALA A 67 23.80 14.55 29.01
N LYS A 68 24.25 15.34 28.05
CA LYS A 68 25.58 15.24 27.43
C LYS A 68 26.71 15.39 28.45
N LYS A 69 26.62 16.39 29.32
CA LYS A 69 27.65 16.70 30.32
C LYS A 69 27.78 15.63 31.40
N ASN A 70 26.66 15.09 31.89
CA ASN A 70 26.66 14.23 33.07
C ASN A 70 26.63 12.72 32.74
N VAL A 71 26.17 12.35 31.55
CA VAL A 71 25.95 10.94 31.18
C VAL A 71 26.63 10.58 29.86
N GLY A 72 26.38 11.35 28.81
CA GLY A 72 26.91 11.16 27.46
C GLY A 72 25.94 11.67 26.39
N ILE A 73 26.39 11.74 25.14
CA ILE A 73 25.55 12.18 24.01
C ILE A 73 24.41 11.16 23.82
N PRO A 74 23.14 11.59 23.86
CA PRO A 74 22.00 10.69 23.61
C PRO A 74 22.13 9.97 22.28
N THR A 75 22.12 8.63 22.31
CA THR A 75 22.02 7.81 21.10
C THR A 75 20.55 7.58 20.76
N VAL A 76 19.70 7.39 21.77
CA VAL A 76 18.25 7.20 21.62
C VAL A 76 17.53 8.31 22.37
N VAL A 77 16.56 8.95 21.71
CA VAL A 77 15.69 9.96 22.33
C VAL A 77 14.25 9.50 22.22
N VAL A 78 13.57 9.38 23.37
CA VAL A 78 12.15 9.05 23.43
C VAL A 78 11.37 10.24 23.97
N TYR A 79 10.40 10.73 23.20
CA TYR A 79 9.44 11.72 23.64
C TYR A 79 8.12 11.07 24.04
N ASN A 80 7.83 11.07 25.33
CA ASN A 80 6.64 10.48 25.95
C ASN A 80 5.80 11.51 26.74
N ALA A 81 6.30 12.73 26.90
CA ALA A 81 5.57 13.76 27.62
C ALA A 81 4.20 14.03 26.99
N VAL A 82 3.20 14.19 27.83
CA VAL A 82 1.82 14.37 27.42
C VAL A 82 1.12 15.39 28.31
N GLN A 83 0.38 16.29 27.69
CA GLN A 83 -0.62 17.09 28.36
C GLN A 83 -2.00 16.61 27.94
N TYR A 84 -2.63 15.85 28.83
CA TYR A 84 -3.94 15.27 28.58
C TYR A 84 -5.04 16.25 28.96
N LYS A 85 -5.64 16.90 27.96
CA LYS A 85 -6.84 17.71 28.12
C LYS A 85 -7.83 17.35 27.01
N LEU A 86 -9.10 17.25 27.39
CA LEU A 86 -10.19 16.91 26.48
C LEU A 86 -10.90 18.19 26.06
N ASP A 87 -11.30 18.24 24.79
CA ASP A 87 -12.15 19.29 24.26
C ASP A 87 -13.61 19.02 24.62
N ASP A 88 -14.43 20.06 24.60
CA ASP A 88 -15.88 19.91 24.75
C ASP A 88 -16.42 19.09 23.57
N PRO A 89 -17.09 17.94 23.78
CA PRO A 89 -17.62 17.16 22.68
C PRO A 89 -18.72 17.85 21.88
N GLU A 90 -19.43 18.83 22.46
CA GLU A 90 -20.52 19.57 21.82
C GLU A 90 -20.03 20.82 21.08
N ASP A 91 -18.94 21.44 21.56
CA ASP A 91 -18.21 22.49 20.85
C ASP A 91 -16.68 22.29 20.96
N PRO A 92 -16.10 21.41 20.13
CA PRO A 92 -14.67 21.08 20.21
C PRO A 92 -13.75 22.29 19.95
N PHE A 93 -14.26 23.34 19.30
CA PHE A 93 -13.52 24.55 18.96
C PHE A 93 -13.58 25.60 20.07
N ALA A 94 -14.40 25.42 21.11
CA ALA A 94 -14.41 26.29 22.28
C ALA A 94 -13.04 26.38 22.99
N SER A 95 -12.17 25.37 22.83
CA SER A 95 -10.80 25.41 23.33
C SER A 95 -9.91 26.44 22.63
N LEU A 96 -10.33 26.91 21.45
CA LEU A 96 -9.68 27.98 20.68
C LEU A 96 -10.30 29.36 20.91
N ALA A 97 -11.38 29.46 21.70
CA ALA A 97 -11.97 30.74 22.05
C ALA A 97 -10.96 31.62 22.81
N PRO A 98 -11.00 32.96 22.68
CA PRO A 98 -10.04 33.87 23.30
C PRO A 98 -9.79 33.63 24.80
N GLU A 99 -10.83 33.25 25.54
CA GLU A 99 -10.79 32.93 26.97
C GLU A 99 -10.09 31.60 27.30
N SER A 100 -10.02 30.66 26.35
CA SER A 100 -9.48 29.31 26.51
C SER A 100 -8.18 29.06 25.74
N VAL A 101 -7.82 29.95 24.80
CA VAL A 101 -6.70 29.77 23.87
C VAL A 101 -5.34 29.61 24.56
N SER A 102 -5.16 30.17 25.76
CA SER A 102 -3.95 29.97 26.57
C SER A 102 -3.72 28.49 26.92
N GLN A 103 -4.80 27.75 27.17
CA GLN A 103 -4.75 26.33 27.49
C GLN A 103 -4.49 25.51 26.23
N PHE A 104 -5.03 25.94 25.09
CA PHE A 104 -4.67 25.40 23.78
C PHE A 104 -3.18 25.55 23.49
N HIS A 105 -2.62 26.75 23.66
CA HIS A 105 -1.19 27.00 23.47
C HIS A 105 -0.34 26.09 24.36
N THR A 106 -0.72 25.94 25.63
CA THR A 106 -0.03 25.02 26.56
C THR A 106 -0.06 23.58 26.03
N ALA A 107 -1.24 23.10 25.61
CA ALA A 107 -1.39 21.74 25.10
C ALA A 107 -0.60 21.50 23.80
N ILE A 108 -0.58 22.47 22.88
CA ILE A 108 0.24 22.40 21.66
C ILE A 108 1.73 22.47 21.98
N ALA A 109 2.14 23.26 22.97
CA ALA A 109 3.54 23.31 23.39
C ALA A 109 4.02 21.91 23.81
N VAL A 110 3.34 21.27 24.76
CA VAL A 110 3.74 19.92 25.25
C VAL A 110 3.59 18.85 24.18
N ASN A 111 2.43 18.78 23.52
CA ASN A 111 2.12 17.64 22.66
C ASN A 111 2.64 17.80 21.22
N GLY A 112 3.07 19.00 20.81
CA GLY A 112 3.36 19.35 19.42
C GLY A 112 4.69 20.10 19.22
N THR A 113 4.87 21.27 19.84
CA THR A 113 6.06 22.11 19.60
C THR A 113 7.32 21.55 20.28
N THR A 114 7.25 21.25 21.57
CA THR A 114 8.37 20.70 22.35
C THR A 114 8.94 19.40 21.77
N PRO A 115 8.14 18.41 21.28
CA PRO A 115 8.72 17.24 20.61
C PRO A 115 9.47 17.57 19.32
N MET A 116 9.08 18.61 18.58
CA MET A 116 9.82 19.04 17.38
C MET A 116 11.15 19.70 17.74
N VAL A 117 11.19 20.49 18.82
CA VAL A 117 12.45 21.02 19.37
C VAL A 117 13.35 19.88 19.86
N ALA A 118 12.79 18.85 20.50
CA ALA A 118 13.53 17.67 20.91
C ALA A 118 14.06 16.87 19.72
N LEU A 119 13.28 16.72 18.66
CA LEU A 119 13.70 16.08 17.41
C LEU A 119 14.89 16.83 16.78
N HIS A 120 14.84 18.17 16.76
CA HIS A 120 15.95 18.99 16.30
C HIS A 120 17.24 18.76 17.13
N GLN A 121 17.13 18.76 18.47
CA GLN A 121 18.27 18.49 19.35
C GLN A 121 18.81 17.05 19.21
N ALA A 122 17.92 16.08 18.96
CA ALA A 122 18.30 14.70 18.68
C ALA A 122 19.14 14.60 17.40
N ILE A 123 18.73 15.26 16.31
CA ILE A 123 19.50 15.30 15.05
C ILE A 123 20.91 15.87 15.30
N THR A 124 21.02 16.97 16.05
CA THR A 124 22.32 17.56 16.41
C THR A 124 23.17 16.58 17.23
N SER A 125 22.57 15.85 18.16
CA SER A 125 23.25 14.80 18.94
C SER A 125 23.73 13.65 18.06
N PHE A 126 22.88 13.17 17.14
CA PHE A 126 23.19 12.03 16.25
C PHE A 126 24.32 12.33 15.28
N ARG A 127 24.44 13.57 14.81
CA ARG A 127 25.57 14.04 13.99
C ARG A 127 26.88 14.11 14.75
N ALA A 128 26.84 14.38 16.06
CA ALA A 128 28.02 14.44 16.90
C ALA A 128 28.54 13.05 17.32
N LEU A 129 27.76 11.99 17.10
CA LEU A 129 28.15 10.60 17.36
C LEU A 129 28.98 10.02 16.20
N PRO A 130 29.94 9.12 16.47
CA PRO A 130 30.63 8.36 15.44
C PRO A 130 29.68 7.70 14.44
N THR A 131 30.09 7.57 13.18
CA THR A 131 29.24 7.07 12.09
C THR A 131 28.66 5.68 12.37
N ASP A 132 29.45 4.81 12.99
CA ASP A 132 29.14 3.42 13.35
C ASP A 132 28.35 3.27 14.66
N THR A 133 28.01 4.37 15.34
CA THR A 133 27.24 4.31 16.59
C THR A 133 25.82 3.82 16.34
N ILE A 134 25.50 2.64 16.88
CA ILE A 134 24.14 2.10 16.92
C ILE A 134 23.26 2.98 17.80
N GLY A 135 22.00 3.12 17.42
CA GLY A 135 20.99 3.70 18.28
C GLY A 135 20.47 5.06 17.87
N LYS A 136 21.07 5.77 16.89
CA LYS A 136 20.68 7.12 16.39
C LYS A 136 19.20 7.24 16.01
N THR A 137 18.33 7.27 17.02
CA THR A 137 16.90 6.97 16.90
C THR A 137 16.10 7.94 17.75
N PHE A 138 15.16 8.62 17.11
CA PHE A 138 14.15 9.44 17.77
C PHE A 138 12.80 8.73 17.72
N ILE A 139 12.16 8.55 18.88
CA ILE A 139 10.86 7.90 19.00
C ILE A 139 9.90 8.85 19.69
N PHE A 140 8.82 9.19 19.02
CA PHE A 140 7.69 9.87 19.63
C PHE A 140 6.62 8.84 19.99
N THR A 141 6.17 8.87 21.24
CA THR A 141 5.07 8.02 21.71
C THR A 141 3.75 8.58 21.18
N GLY A 142 3.27 7.93 20.14
CA GLY A 142 2.09 8.27 19.36
C GLY A 142 0.82 7.56 19.83
N ASN A 143 -0.25 7.80 19.08
CA ASN A 143 -1.47 7.00 19.09
C ASN A 143 -2.24 7.26 17.78
N ILE A 144 -3.40 6.63 17.61
CA ILE A 144 -4.23 6.77 16.40
C ILE A 144 -4.63 8.22 16.01
N LEU A 145 -4.50 9.20 16.91
CA LEU A 145 -5.02 10.55 16.68
C LEU A 145 -4.25 11.34 15.61
N ASN A 146 -3.17 10.79 15.04
CA ASN A 146 -2.57 11.37 13.85
C ASN A 146 -3.46 11.26 12.60
N HIS A 147 -4.40 10.30 12.56
CA HIS A 147 -5.33 10.09 11.45
C HIS A 147 -6.80 9.89 11.85
N SER A 148 -7.08 9.46 13.09
CA SER A 148 -8.47 9.31 13.57
C SER A 148 -8.96 10.48 14.39
N GLN A 149 -10.23 10.79 14.24
CA GLN A 149 -10.91 11.92 14.88
C GLN A 149 -11.85 11.42 15.98
N PHE A 150 -11.80 12.07 17.15
CA PHE A 150 -12.74 11.87 18.24
C PHE A 150 -13.24 13.25 18.67
N LYS A 151 -14.56 13.39 18.88
CA LYS A 151 -15.21 14.69 19.11
C LYS A 151 -14.54 15.53 20.22
N ASN A 152 -14.06 14.89 21.28
CA ASN A 152 -13.45 15.53 22.43
C ASN A 152 -11.90 15.53 22.42
N ARG A 153 -11.26 15.45 21.24
CA ARG A 153 -9.80 15.31 21.09
C ARG A 153 -9.20 16.19 19.97
N LEU A 154 -9.86 17.28 19.61
CA LEU A 154 -9.40 18.20 18.57
C LEU A 154 -7.95 18.66 18.81
N CYS A 155 -7.64 19.25 19.97
CA CYS A 155 -6.30 19.79 20.22
C CYS A 155 -5.22 18.69 20.24
N PHE A 156 -5.58 17.53 20.79
CA PHE A 156 -4.67 16.40 20.88
C PHE A 156 -4.39 15.80 19.50
N GLY A 157 -5.41 15.66 18.67
CA GLY A 157 -5.29 15.25 17.27
C GLY A 157 -4.40 16.19 16.46
N MET A 158 -4.64 17.50 16.54
CA MET A 158 -3.80 18.50 15.84
C MET A 158 -2.31 18.37 16.21
N ALA A 159 -2.01 18.21 17.50
CA ALA A 159 -0.63 18.03 17.96
C ALA A 159 -0.01 16.70 17.49
N LYS A 160 -0.79 15.61 17.50
CA LYS A 160 -0.34 14.30 17.02
C LYS A 160 -0.12 14.28 15.51
N THR A 161 -0.96 14.95 14.72
CA THR A 161 -0.76 15.12 13.27
C THR A 161 0.48 15.95 12.97
N LEU A 162 0.70 17.06 13.71
CA LEU A 162 1.92 17.87 13.60
C LEU A 162 3.18 17.02 13.83
N CYS A 163 3.21 16.23 14.91
CA CYS A 163 4.35 15.38 15.20
C CYS A 163 4.54 14.28 14.16
N ALA A 164 3.46 13.60 13.75
CA ALA A 164 3.51 12.56 12.74
C ALA A 164 4.08 13.08 11.42
N TYR A 165 3.63 14.27 10.98
CA TYR A 165 4.17 14.91 9.79
C TYR A 165 5.66 15.21 9.93
N GLY A 166 6.07 15.82 11.05
CA GLY A 166 7.48 16.15 11.31
C GLY A 166 8.38 14.91 11.33
N ILE A 167 7.93 13.82 11.93
CA ILE A 167 8.65 12.54 11.99
C ILE A 167 8.75 11.91 10.61
N ARG A 168 7.65 11.84 9.86
CA ARG A 168 7.63 11.34 8.47
C ARG A 168 8.62 12.12 7.62
N PHE A 169 8.61 13.45 7.75
CA PHE A 169 9.53 14.31 7.02
C PHE A 169 10.99 14.03 7.41
N ALA A 170 11.28 13.91 8.71
CA ALA A 170 12.62 13.59 9.21
C ALA A 170 13.12 12.22 8.72
N SER A 171 12.26 11.19 8.68
CA SER A 171 12.66 9.85 8.21
C SER A 171 13.13 9.83 6.76
N VAL A 172 12.63 10.74 5.92
CA VAL A 172 13.07 10.88 4.53
C VAL A 172 14.25 11.84 4.45
N ALA A 173 14.17 12.98 5.13
CA ALA A 173 15.17 14.04 5.05
C ALA A 173 16.56 13.60 5.53
N TYR A 174 16.62 12.65 6.48
CA TYR A 174 17.87 12.22 7.11
C TYR A 174 18.22 10.73 6.86
N GLU A 175 17.60 10.13 5.84
CA GLU A 175 17.83 8.72 5.47
C GLU A 175 19.31 8.45 5.18
N LYS A 176 19.97 9.36 4.44
CA LYS A 176 21.38 9.20 4.03
C LYS A 176 22.36 9.27 5.20
N GLU A 177 22.00 9.91 6.31
CA GLU A 177 22.82 9.89 7.53
C GLU A 177 22.59 8.64 8.40
N GLY A 178 21.64 7.77 8.02
CA GLY A 178 21.29 6.56 8.78
C GLY A 178 20.57 6.85 10.10
N PHE A 179 19.97 8.03 10.24
CA PHE A 179 19.19 8.39 11.43
C PHE A 179 17.79 7.81 11.31
N LYS A 180 17.24 7.39 12.45
CA LYS A 180 15.94 6.73 12.49
C LYS A 180 14.90 7.55 13.26
N PHE A 181 13.69 7.61 12.73
CA PHE A 181 12.59 8.43 13.29
C PHE A 181 11.29 7.65 13.30
N TYR A 182 10.62 7.61 14.45
CA TYR A 182 9.43 6.81 14.64
C TYR A 182 8.32 7.57 15.36
N TYR A 183 7.11 7.47 14.82
CA TYR A 183 5.84 7.71 15.49
C TYR A 183 5.35 6.33 15.92
N ALA A 184 5.54 5.99 17.19
CA ALA A 184 5.27 4.65 17.69
C ALA A 184 3.91 4.56 18.37
N ASP A 185 3.07 3.64 17.93
CA ASP A 185 1.65 3.61 18.24
C ASP A 185 1.20 2.19 18.60
N GLU A 186 0.89 1.97 19.87
CA GLU A 186 0.39 0.68 20.35
C GLU A 186 -1.08 0.48 19.98
N ARG A 187 -1.37 -0.66 19.36
CA ARG A 187 -2.70 -1.08 18.93
C ARG A 187 -3.08 -2.41 19.53
N THR A 188 -4.39 -2.63 19.63
CA THR A 188 -4.93 -3.97 19.82
C THR A 188 -4.61 -4.83 18.58
N PRO A 189 -4.66 -6.18 18.68
CA PRO A 189 -4.51 -7.06 17.51
C PRO A 189 -5.49 -6.77 16.35
N SER A 190 -6.62 -6.12 16.65
CA SER A 190 -7.61 -5.71 15.65
C SER A 190 -7.33 -4.35 14.99
N GLY A 191 -6.21 -3.70 15.33
CA GLY A 191 -5.81 -2.36 14.84
C GLY A 191 -6.45 -1.18 15.57
N LEU A 192 -7.34 -1.43 16.54
CA LEU A 192 -7.97 -0.39 17.37
C LEU A 192 -6.96 0.24 18.35
N PRO A 193 -7.15 1.51 18.77
CA PRO A 193 -6.26 2.15 19.73
C PRO A 193 -6.39 1.51 21.12
N VAL A 194 -5.26 1.33 21.81
CA VAL A 194 -5.26 0.81 23.21
C VAL A 194 -5.68 1.86 24.24
N MET A 195 -5.85 3.12 23.82
CA MET A 195 -6.31 4.22 24.68
C MET A 195 -5.46 4.39 25.95
N ARG A 196 -6.00 4.00 27.13
CA ARG A 196 -5.31 4.11 28.42
C ARG A 196 -4.61 2.81 28.83
N ASP A 197 -4.81 1.74 28.06
CA ASP A 197 -4.31 0.40 28.35
C ASP A 197 -2.93 0.13 27.72
N ILE A 198 -2.26 1.18 27.26
CA ILE A 198 -0.90 1.14 26.75
C ILE A 198 0.05 0.41 27.72
N SER A 199 0.85 -0.50 27.16
CA SER A 199 1.75 -1.38 27.90
C SER A 199 3.17 -0.84 27.90
N GLY A 200 3.66 -0.50 29.10
CA GLY A 200 5.05 -0.04 29.26
C GLY A 200 6.08 -1.11 28.90
N ASP A 201 5.79 -2.38 29.16
CA ASP A 201 6.69 -3.50 28.85
C ASP A 201 6.77 -3.76 27.34
N ALA A 202 5.63 -3.69 26.65
CA ALA A 202 5.58 -3.79 25.19
C ALA A 202 6.33 -2.61 24.55
N ALA A 203 6.00 -1.38 24.95
CA ALA A 203 6.69 -0.18 24.46
C ALA A 203 8.21 -0.23 24.70
N GLY A 204 8.65 -0.64 25.89
CA GLY A 204 10.08 -0.78 26.20
C GLY A 204 10.79 -1.77 25.29
N THR A 205 10.16 -2.93 25.05
CA THR A 205 10.71 -3.99 24.19
C THR A 205 10.79 -3.54 22.73
N GLU A 206 9.71 -2.98 22.20
CA GLU A 206 9.62 -2.52 20.82
C GLU A 206 10.53 -1.32 20.55
N TYR A 207 10.61 -0.36 21.48
CA TYR A 207 11.46 0.81 21.31
C TYR A 207 12.94 0.43 21.35
N LEU A 208 13.31 -0.56 22.17
CA LEU A 208 14.67 -1.10 22.17
C LEU A 208 14.97 -1.79 20.83
N SER A 209 14.05 -2.61 20.32
CA SER A 209 14.18 -3.24 18.99
C SER A 209 14.41 -2.20 17.89
N LEU A 210 13.61 -1.13 17.86
CA LEU A 210 13.77 -0.01 16.92
C LEU A 210 15.12 0.70 17.07
N ALA A 211 15.61 0.86 18.29
CA ALA A 211 16.90 1.48 18.56
C ALA A 211 18.07 0.61 18.06
N GLU A 212 18.00 -0.70 18.27
CA GLU A 212 19.06 -1.66 17.88
C GLU A 212 19.04 -2.02 16.39
N ASN A 213 17.92 -1.81 15.69
CA ASN A 213 17.81 -2.09 14.26
C ASN A 213 18.81 -1.26 13.43
N ILE A 214 19.46 -1.85 12.42
CA ILE A 214 20.40 -1.11 11.57
C ILE A 214 19.65 -0.20 10.59
N ALA A 215 18.51 -0.66 10.08
CA ALA A 215 17.72 0.06 9.10
C ALA A 215 16.53 0.79 9.74
N GLN A 216 16.11 1.87 9.08
CA GLN A 216 14.82 2.51 9.35
C GLN A 216 13.69 1.50 9.05
N GLN A 217 12.84 1.26 10.04
CA GLN A 217 11.55 0.59 9.87
C GLN A 217 10.49 1.63 9.43
N PRO A 218 9.23 1.26 9.13
CA PRO A 218 8.20 2.26 8.82
C PRO A 218 8.16 3.37 9.88
N TRP A 219 8.21 4.64 9.42
CA TRP A 219 8.23 5.80 10.34
C TRP A 219 6.98 5.84 11.22
N LEU A 220 5.84 5.38 10.69
CA LEU A 220 4.66 5.08 11.48
C LEU A 220 4.75 3.63 11.92
N TYR A 221 5.20 3.42 13.16
CA TYR A 221 5.46 2.10 13.70
C TYR A 221 4.32 1.68 14.62
N THR A 222 3.49 0.73 14.17
CA THR A 222 2.42 0.17 14.99
C THR A 222 2.84 -1.17 15.58
N TYR A 223 2.46 -1.42 16.84
CA TYR A 223 2.83 -2.64 17.57
C TYR A 223 1.73 -3.08 18.53
N THR A 224 1.79 -4.33 19.00
CA THR A 224 0.84 -4.90 19.97
C THR A 224 1.58 -5.51 21.17
N THR A 225 0.85 -5.96 22.20
CA THR A 225 1.43 -6.56 23.41
C THR A 225 1.92 -8.00 23.24
N GLU A 226 1.59 -8.70 22.14
CA GLU A 226 1.85 -10.14 21.94
C GLU A 226 3.10 -10.44 21.06
N GLN A 227 4.03 -9.48 20.92
CA GLN A 227 5.24 -9.46 20.08
C GLN A 227 5.05 -8.97 18.63
N GLY A 228 5.90 -7.99 18.26
CA GLY A 228 6.60 -7.83 16.97
C GLY A 228 5.80 -8.02 15.68
N VAL A 229 5.47 -6.90 15.04
CA VAL A 229 4.81 -6.82 13.73
C VAL A 229 3.32 -7.20 13.80
N GLY A 230 2.49 -6.27 14.27
CA GLY A 230 1.11 -6.24 13.81
C GLY A 230 1.12 -5.84 12.34
N ASP A 231 1.07 -6.80 11.42
CA ASP A 231 0.98 -6.61 9.97
C ASP A 231 1.71 -5.35 9.45
N THR A 232 3.04 -5.28 9.59
CA THR A 232 3.81 -4.30 8.83
C THR A 232 3.70 -4.68 7.37
N MET A 233 2.79 -3.99 6.66
CA MET A 233 2.49 -3.99 5.22
C MET A 233 0.98 -4.14 4.89
N GLN A 234 0.08 -3.66 5.74
CA GLN A 234 -0.86 -2.68 5.17
C GLN A 234 -0.10 -1.36 5.10
N GLN A 235 0.66 -1.13 4.01
CA GLN A 235 0.94 0.23 3.58
C GLN A 235 -0.37 0.99 3.76
N GLU A 236 -0.37 2.12 4.51
CA GLU A 236 -1.58 2.92 4.76
C GLU A 236 -2.11 3.47 3.43
N ASP A 237 -2.76 2.59 2.68
CA ASP A 237 -3.36 2.81 1.39
C ASP A 237 -4.54 3.77 1.52
N SER A 238 -4.99 4.05 2.75
CA SER A 238 -5.92 5.11 3.14
C SER A 238 -5.66 6.41 2.37
N THR A 239 -4.40 6.84 2.34
CA THR A 239 -4.00 8.10 1.68
C THR A 239 -4.11 8.06 0.15
N GLN A 240 -4.32 6.88 -0.43
CA GLN A 240 -4.54 6.68 -1.86
C GLN A 240 -6.04 6.69 -2.25
N PHE A 241 -6.96 6.63 -1.28
CA PHE A 241 -8.41 6.65 -1.53
C PHE A 241 -9.02 8.01 -1.20
N THR A 242 -8.59 9.03 -1.92
CA THR A 242 -9.08 10.40 -1.72
C THR A 242 -10.46 10.61 -2.36
N LEU A 243 -11.03 11.80 -2.17
CA LEU A 243 -12.21 12.25 -2.91
C LEU A 243 -11.97 12.27 -4.43
N ALA A 244 -10.73 12.45 -4.90
CA ALA A 244 -10.36 12.35 -6.31
C ALA A 244 -10.40 10.91 -6.84
N ASN A 245 -10.31 9.90 -5.98
CA ASN A 245 -10.33 8.50 -6.36
C ASN A 245 -11.75 7.91 -6.43
N LEU A 246 -12.39 7.68 -5.30
CA LEU A 246 -13.69 7.00 -5.16
C LEU A 246 -13.85 5.76 -6.07
N PRO A 247 -13.02 4.71 -5.92
CA PRO A 247 -13.14 3.53 -6.77
C PRO A 247 -14.40 2.74 -6.41
N LEU A 248 -14.77 1.78 -7.25
CA LEU A 248 -15.91 0.91 -7.03
C LEU A 248 -15.45 -0.53 -6.77
N GLY A 249 -16.14 -1.24 -5.89
CA GLY A 249 -15.87 -2.63 -5.60
C GLY A 249 -17.14 -3.35 -5.15
N ILE A 250 -17.02 -4.65 -4.90
CA ILE A 250 -18.05 -5.45 -4.24
C ILE A 250 -17.50 -5.90 -2.90
N ALA A 251 -18.30 -5.71 -1.85
CA ALA A 251 -17.95 -6.19 -0.53
C ALA A 251 -19.19 -6.67 0.22
N ARG A 252 -18.96 -7.47 1.26
CA ARG A 252 -19.93 -7.71 2.33
C ARG A 252 -19.34 -7.26 3.66
N ARG A 253 -20.20 -6.91 4.61
CA ARG A 253 -19.75 -6.67 5.99
C ARG A 253 -19.42 -8.00 6.68
N LYS A 254 -18.42 -8.00 7.56
CA LYS A 254 -18.17 -9.11 8.50
C LYS A 254 -19.33 -9.16 9.51
N GLY A 255 -19.87 -10.35 9.76
CA GLY A 255 -21.06 -10.54 10.60
C GLY A 255 -22.39 -10.48 9.84
N PRO A 256 -23.53 -10.62 10.55
CA PRO A 256 -24.86 -10.66 9.94
C PRO A 256 -25.36 -9.25 9.54
N GLY A 257 -26.23 -9.18 8.52
CA GLY A 257 -27.14 -8.03 8.34
C GLY A 257 -27.01 -7.21 7.06
N LEU A 258 -25.96 -7.41 6.24
CA LEU A 258 -25.82 -6.73 4.93
C LEU A 258 -25.37 -7.74 3.86
N PRO A 259 -26.16 -7.98 2.79
CA PRO A 259 -25.72 -8.80 1.68
C PRO A 259 -24.54 -8.15 0.93
N PRO A 260 -23.79 -8.91 0.11
CA PRO A 260 -22.81 -8.33 -0.79
C PRO A 260 -23.43 -7.25 -1.68
N GLY A 261 -22.71 -6.16 -1.88
CA GLY A 261 -23.19 -5.07 -2.73
C GLY A 261 -22.08 -4.12 -3.17
N ILE A 262 -22.47 -3.17 -4.01
CA ILE A 262 -21.58 -2.15 -4.53
C ILE A 262 -21.13 -1.23 -3.40
N VAL A 263 -19.82 -1.05 -3.31
CA VAL A 263 -19.16 -0.18 -2.34
C VAL A 263 -18.24 0.81 -3.04
N THR A 264 -18.03 1.95 -2.41
CA THR A 264 -16.91 2.86 -2.72
C THR A 264 -16.02 3.06 -1.49
N ARG A 265 -14.83 3.60 -1.70
CA ARG A 265 -13.85 3.83 -0.64
C ARG A 265 -13.43 5.29 -0.57
N LEU A 266 -13.38 5.81 0.65
CA LEU A 266 -12.81 7.10 1.00
C LEU A 266 -11.96 6.91 2.26
N TYR A 267 -10.65 7.08 2.11
CA TYR A 267 -9.63 6.79 3.11
C TYR A 267 -9.74 5.35 3.66
N ASP A 268 -9.86 5.19 4.97
CA ASP A 268 -10.05 3.89 5.63
C ASP A 268 -11.51 3.43 5.70
N PHE A 269 -12.43 4.21 5.15
CA PHE A 269 -13.85 3.93 5.20
C PHE A 269 -14.39 3.40 3.88
N VAL A 270 -15.20 2.36 4.00
CA VAL A 270 -15.97 1.75 2.93
C VAL A 270 -17.43 2.15 3.12
N TYR A 271 -18.05 2.58 2.02
CA TYR A 271 -19.44 3.01 1.99
C TYR A 271 -20.22 2.13 1.02
N PHE A 272 -21.24 1.45 1.54
CA PHE A 272 -22.20 0.70 0.73
C PHE A 272 -23.15 1.67 0.05
N VAL A 273 -23.23 1.59 -1.28
CA VAL A 273 -24.10 2.48 -2.07
C VAL A 273 -25.56 2.30 -1.65
N SER A 274 -25.99 1.06 -1.42
CA SER A 274 -27.33 0.74 -0.92
C SER A 274 -27.63 1.37 0.45
N VAL A 275 -26.63 1.45 1.34
CA VAL A 275 -26.79 2.11 2.65
C VAL A 275 -26.95 3.62 2.47
N LEU A 276 -26.12 4.25 1.64
CA LEU A 276 -26.26 5.68 1.30
C LEU A 276 -27.63 5.99 0.69
N GLN A 277 -28.16 5.13 -0.17
CA GLN A 277 -29.52 5.25 -0.72
C GLN A 277 -30.59 5.11 0.37
N SER A 278 -30.49 4.09 1.23
CA SER A 278 -31.47 3.85 2.30
C SER A 278 -31.54 4.99 3.32
N LYS A 279 -30.45 5.74 3.48
CA LYS A 279 -30.36 6.92 4.34
C LYS A 279 -30.78 8.22 3.64
N GLY A 280 -31.20 8.15 2.38
CA GLY A 280 -31.63 9.32 1.61
C GLY A 280 -30.49 10.27 1.23
N LEU A 281 -29.23 9.82 1.31
CA LEU A 281 -28.07 10.65 0.97
C LEU A 281 -27.84 10.73 -0.53
N LEU A 282 -28.18 9.66 -1.26
CA LEU A 282 -28.15 9.66 -2.72
C LEU A 282 -29.52 10.05 -3.28
N ARG A 283 -29.51 10.92 -4.30
CA ARG A 283 -30.72 11.18 -5.09
C ARG A 283 -31.18 9.90 -5.78
N ARG A 284 -32.47 9.80 -6.08
CA ARG A 284 -32.97 8.75 -6.98
C ARG A 284 -32.34 8.89 -8.35
N PHE A 285 -31.89 7.77 -8.89
CA PHE A 285 -31.41 7.64 -10.26
C PHE A 285 -32.56 7.20 -11.18
N ASP A 286 -32.28 7.09 -12.49
CA ASP A 286 -33.20 6.42 -13.40
C ASP A 286 -33.32 4.92 -13.08
N ALA A 287 -34.34 4.27 -13.66
CA ALA A 287 -34.66 2.89 -13.34
C ALA A 287 -33.52 1.92 -13.65
N GLU A 288 -32.76 2.16 -14.73
CA GLU A 288 -31.66 1.30 -15.17
C GLU A 288 -30.49 1.37 -14.18
N LEU A 289 -30.08 2.57 -13.76
CA LEU A 289 -29.03 2.72 -12.75
C LEU A 289 -29.48 2.20 -11.38
N GLU A 290 -30.72 2.46 -10.96
CA GLU A 290 -31.25 1.90 -9.71
C GLU A 290 -31.21 0.37 -9.70
N GLU A 291 -31.59 -0.30 -10.80
CA GLU A 291 -31.51 -1.75 -10.91
C GLU A 291 -30.06 -2.25 -10.86
N ALA A 292 -29.15 -1.62 -11.61
CA ALA A 292 -27.73 -1.97 -11.62
C ALA A 292 -27.09 -1.87 -10.22
N LEU A 293 -27.51 -0.89 -9.40
CA LEU A 293 -27.01 -0.69 -8.05
C LEU A 293 -27.43 -1.76 -7.04
N GLN A 294 -28.44 -2.59 -7.35
CA GLN A 294 -28.88 -3.70 -6.50
C GLN A 294 -28.12 -5.01 -6.75
N ARG A 295 -27.20 -5.04 -7.73
CA ARG A 295 -26.47 -6.25 -8.10
C ARG A 295 -25.30 -6.54 -7.17
N SER A 296 -24.88 -7.81 -7.16
CA SER A 296 -23.70 -8.30 -6.43
C SER A 296 -22.41 -8.27 -7.26
N THR A 297 -22.43 -7.64 -8.43
CA THR A 297 -21.30 -7.46 -9.36
C THR A 297 -21.45 -6.14 -10.10
N LEU A 298 -20.35 -5.55 -10.55
CA LEU A 298 -20.35 -4.27 -11.27
C LEU A 298 -20.75 -4.39 -12.75
N ASN A 299 -20.98 -5.61 -13.29
CA ASN A 299 -21.25 -5.82 -14.73
C ASN A 299 -22.40 -4.95 -15.26
N ASP A 300 -23.55 -4.92 -14.59
CA ASP A 300 -24.72 -4.16 -15.05
C ASP A 300 -24.45 -2.65 -14.99
N LEU A 301 -23.76 -2.17 -13.94
CA LEU A 301 -23.33 -0.78 -13.85
C LEU A 301 -22.33 -0.43 -14.97
N ALA A 302 -21.44 -1.35 -15.30
CA ALA A 302 -20.45 -1.18 -16.36
C ALA A 302 -21.12 -1.14 -17.74
N ALA A 303 -22.20 -1.90 -17.95
CA ALA A 303 -22.98 -1.92 -19.17
C ALA A 303 -23.70 -0.59 -19.47
N LEU A 304 -24.01 0.21 -18.45
CA LEU A 304 -24.56 1.58 -18.61
C LEU A 304 -23.53 2.57 -19.18
N GLY A 305 -22.27 2.14 -19.33
CA GLY A 305 -21.18 2.94 -19.88
C GLY A 305 -20.81 4.14 -19.01
N ILE A 306 -20.06 5.07 -19.60
CA ILE A 306 -19.48 6.21 -18.90
C ILE A 306 -20.54 7.14 -18.28
N ALA A 307 -21.75 7.16 -18.84
CA ALA A 307 -22.84 8.02 -18.36
C ALA A 307 -23.36 7.58 -16.98
N GLY A 308 -23.71 6.29 -16.83
CA GLY A 308 -24.15 5.73 -15.55
C GLY A 308 -23.06 5.83 -14.47
N GLN A 309 -21.82 5.54 -14.86
CA GLN A 309 -20.66 5.68 -13.98
C GLN A 309 -20.47 7.13 -13.47
N ARG A 310 -20.53 8.11 -14.37
CA ARG A 310 -20.43 9.54 -14.03
C ARG A 310 -21.51 9.98 -13.08
N GLN A 311 -22.75 9.58 -13.35
CA GLN A 311 -23.89 9.95 -12.54
C GLN A 311 -23.74 9.46 -11.09
N LEU A 312 -23.29 8.21 -10.90
CA LEU A 312 -22.98 7.67 -9.57
C LEU A 312 -21.80 8.40 -8.93
N ARG A 313 -20.69 8.58 -9.65
CA ARG A 313 -19.48 9.25 -9.14
C ARG A 313 -19.76 10.67 -8.66
N GLU A 314 -20.50 11.45 -9.44
CA GLU A 314 -20.87 12.82 -9.07
C GLU A 314 -21.78 12.85 -7.84
N ALA A 315 -22.73 11.91 -7.74
CA ALA A 315 -23.59 11.79 -6.57
C ALA A 315 -22.79 11.43 -5.31
N LEU A 316 -21.87 10.48 -5.39
CA LEU A 316 -20.96 10.11 -4.29
C LEU A 316 -20.07 11.29 -3.88
N ARG A 317 -19.46 11.99 -4.86
CA ARG A 317 -18.65 13.19 -4.58
C ARG A 317 -19.48 14.24 -3.85
N LYS A 318 -20.70 14.51 -4.32
CA LYS A 318 -21.61 15.47 -3.68
C LYS A 318 -21.95 15.06 -2.25
N VAL A 319 -22.24 13.78 -2.01
CA VAL A 319 -22.48 13.26 -0.65
C VAL A 319 -21.28 13.52 0.25
N PHE A 320 -20.07 13.17 -0.18
CA PHE A 320 -18.87 13.31 0.63
C PHE A 320 -18.40 14.76 0.83
N THR A 321 -18.89 15.71 0.03
CA THR A 321 -18.58 17.14 0.21
C THR A 321 -19.67 17.93 0.93
N THR A 322 -20.91 17.43 0.99
CA THR A 322 -22.05 18.21 1.51
C THR A 322 -22.76 17.57 2.70
N ALA A 323 -22.62 16.25 2.90
CA ALA A 323 -23.22 15.59 4.05
C ALA A 323 -22.47 15.95 5.34
N THR A 324 -23.21 16.07 6.44
CA THR A 324 -22.65 16.26 7.78
C THR A 324 -21.91 15.00 8.22
N ASP A 325 -20.93 15.16 9.11
CA ASP A 325 -20.21 14.03 9.71
C ASP A 325 -21.15 13.04 10.40
N GLU A 326 -22.23 13.53 11.01
CA GLU A 326 -23.24 12.67 11.64
C GLU A 326 -23.86 11.70 10.64
N HIS A 327 -24.31 12.20 9.48
CA HIS A 327 -24.91 11.36 8.43
C HIS A 327 -23.89 10.37 7.83
N LEU A 328 -22.66 10.79 7.59
CA LEU A 328 -21.61 9.93 7.05
C LEU A 328 -21.15 8.88 8.08
N SER A 329 -21.09 9.24 9.36
CA SER A 329 -20.69 8.33 10.45
C SER A 329 -21.63 7.14 10.61
N ALA A 330 -22.92 7.32 10.30
CA ALA A 330 -23.91 6.25 10.31
C ALA A 330 -23.78 5.27 9.10
N CYS A 331 -23.02 5.66 8.07
CA CYS A 331 -22.86 4.90 6.83
C CYS A 331 -21.46 4.29 6.65
N ARG A 332 -20.46 4.81 7.37
CA ARG A 332 -19.07 4.37 7.24
C ARG A 332 -18.85 2.99 7.88
N VAL A 333 -18.14 2.13 7.15
CA VAL A 333 -17.64 0.85 7.66
C VAL A 333 -16.12 0.88 7.55
N LEU A 334 -15.40 0.47 8.58
CA LEU A 334 -13.94 0.39 8.49
C LEU A 334 -13.53 -0.66 7.45
N LYS A 335 -12.46 -0.41 6.68
CA LYS A 335 -11.99 -1.33 5.64
C LYS A 335 -11.70 -2.75 6.16
N ASN A 336 -11.29 -2.88 7.42
CA ASN A 336 -11.03 -4.18 8.07
C ASN A 336 -12.31 -4.89 8.54
N GLU A 337 -13.46 -4.23 8.52
CA GLU A 337 -14.78 -4.81 8.83
C GLU A 337 -15.52 -5.34 7.59
N VAL A 338 -14.93 -5.22 6.39
CA VAL A 338 -15.49 -5.77 5.16
C VAL A 338 -14.67 -6.93 4.64
N VAL A 339 -15.32 -7.77 3.83
CA VAL A 339 -14.68 -8.79 2.99
C VAL A 339 -14.92 -8.37 1.56
N MET A 340 -13.84 -8.03 0.85
CA MET A 340 -13.89 -7.71 -0.57
C MET A 340 -14.14 -8.98 -1.40
N MET A 341 -14.81 -8.81 -2.52
CA MET A 341 -15.15 -9.87 -3.46
C MET A 341 -14.68 -9.50 -4.87
N LEU A 342 -14.74 -10.44 -5.81
CA LEU A 342 -14.49 -10.12 -7.22
C LEU A 342 -15.45 -8.99 -7.66
N PRO A 343 -14.93 -7.89 -8.22
CA PRO A 343 -15.76 -6.72 -8.53
C PRO A 343 -16.67 -6.97 -9.74
N VAL A 344 -16.26 -7.84 -10.65
CA VAL A 344 -17.02 -8.24 -11.84
C VAL A 344 -17.06 -9.75 -11.97
N LYS A 345 -18.11 -10.27 -12.57
CA LYS A 345 -18.11 -11.60 -13.16
C LYS A 345 -17.37 -11.51 -14.49
N VAL A 346 -16.15 -12.05 -14.53
CA VAL A 346 -15.33 -12.05 -15.75
C VAL A 346 -15.91 -13.05 -16.74
N GLY A 347 -16.31 -12.58 -17.92
CA GLY A 347 -16.71 -13.43 -19.04
C GLY A 347 -15.45 -14.02 -19.67
N ASP A 348 -14.79 -13.21 -20.47
CA ASP A 348 -13.52 -13.51 -21.11
C ASP A 348 -12.36 -12.70 -20.50
N PHE A 349 -11.19 -13.33 -20.50
CA PHE A 349 -9.93 -12.73 -20.09
C PHE A 349 -8.95 -12.83 -21.25
N SER A 350 -8.44 -11.69 -21.70
CA SER A 350 -7.36 -11.63 -22.69
C SER A 350 -6.15 -10.98 -22.07
N ASP A 351 -5.00 -11.62 -22.22
CA ASP A 351 -3.73 -11.13 -21.72
C ASP A 351 -2.82 -10.76 -22.91
N PHE A 352 -2.34 -9.53 -22.90
CA PHE A 352 -1.51 -8.99 -23.98
C PHE A 352 -0.04 -9.02 -23.61
N SER A 353 0.82 -8.57 -24.51
CA SER A 353 2.22 -8.29 -24.22
C SER A 353 2.54 -6.93 -24.79
N CYS A 354 2.20 -5.88 -24.04
CA CYS A 354 2.26 -4.50 -24.51
C CYS A 354 3.55 -3.77 -24.13
N SER A 355 4.33 -4.24 -23.15
CA SER A 355 5.62 -3.61 -22.79
C SER A 355 6.74 -4.08 -23.72
N LEU A 356 7.39 -3.13 -24.42
CA LEU A 356 8.55 -3.42 -25.27
C LEU A 356 9.73 -3.91 -24.44
N ASP A 357 9.97 -3.29 -23.29
CA ASP A 357 11.08 -3.67 -22.42
C ASP A 357 10.89 -5.07 -21.85
N HIS A 358 9.66 -5.43 -21.44
CA HIS A 358 9.36 -6.79 -21.00
C HIS A 358 9.70 -7.81 -22.10
N VAL A 359 9.24 -7.57 -23.33
CA VAL A 359 9.50 -8.48 -24.47
C VAL A 359 11.00 -8.64 -24.73
N LEU A 360 11.75 -7.53 -24.71
CA LEU A 360 13.21 -7.56 -24.91
C LEU A 360 13.93 -8.27 -23.75
N ASN A 361 13.54 -7.99 -22.51
CA ASN A 361 14.13 -8.58 -21.30
C ASN A 361 13.83 -10.08 -21.20
N ALA A 362 12.60 -10.49 -21.50
CA ALA A 362 12.19 -11.90 -21.52
C ALA A 362 12.91 -12.66 -22.66
N GLY A 363 13.01 -12.06 -23.86
CA GLY A 363 13.79 -12.62 -24.96
C GLY A 363 15.27 -12.84 -24.59
N GLU A 364 15.88 -11.87 -23.91
CA GLU A 364 17.24 -12.00 -23.39
C GLU A 364 17.37 -13.06 -22.30
N ALA A 365 16.44 -13.11 -21.34
CA ALA A 365 16.45 -14.09 -20.26
C ALA A 365 16.37 -15.53 -20.79
N VAL A 366 15.46 -15.77 -21.74
CA VAL A 366 15.14 -17.10 -22.28
C VAL A 366 16.11 -17.52 -23.39
N MET A 367 16.34 -16.65 -24.38
CA MET A 367 17.09 -16.97 -25.60
C MET A 367 18.52 -16.42 -25.60
N GLY A 368 18.88 -15.58 -24.62
CA GLY A 368 20.17 -14.89 -24.59
C GLY A 368 20.28 -13.73 -25.58
N VAL A 369 19.18 -13.36 -26.27
CA VAL A 369 19.18 -12.31 -27.29
C VAL A 369 17.99 -11.38 -27.06
N ARG A 370 18.26 -10.07 -26.94
CA ARG A 370 17.23 -9.03 -26.92
C ARG A 370 16.58 -8.93 -28.30
N SER A 371 15.35 -9.43 -28.41
CA SER A 371 14.58 -9.42 -29.66
C SER A 371 13.09 -9.32 -29.38
N VAL A 372 12.35 -8.80 -30.34
CA VAL A 372 10.88 -8.75 -30.29
C VAL A 372 10.29 -9.78 -31.27
N PRO A 373 9.15 -10.40 -30.95
CA PRO A 373 8.42 -11.22 -31.92
C PRO A 373 8.10 -10.40 -33.19
N PRO A 374 8.04 -11.04 -34.37
CA PRO A 374 7.86 -10.33 -35.64
C PRO A 374 6.63 -9.40 -35.68
N GLY A 375 5.54 -9.77 -34.99
CA GLY A 375 4.30 -8.99 -34.93
C GLY A 375 4.30 -7.83 -33.95
N PHE A 376 5.22 -7.79 -32.98
CA PHE A 376 5.11 -6.90 -31.81
C PHE A 376 5.08 -5.42 -32.18
N LEU A 377 5.90 -5.00 -33.16
CA LEU A 377 5.94 -3.60 -33.62
C LEU A 377 4.82 -3.24 -34.59
N HIS A 378 3.91 -4.17 -34.89
CA HIS A 378 2.82 -3.99 -35.86
C HIS A 378 1.43 -4.01 -35.21
N PHE A 379 1.23 -4.82 -34.16
CA PHE A 379 -0.02 -4.92 -33.40
C PHE A 379 0.27 -5.39 -31.96
N PRO A 380 -0.64 -5.10 -30.99
CA PRO A 380 -0.51 -5.63 -29.62
C PRO A 380 -0.78 -7.13 -29.63
N ILE A 381 0.27 -7.94 -29.49
CA ILE A 381 0.16 -9.40 -29.41
C ILE A 381 -0.52 -9.76 -28.08
N GLY A 382 -1.41 -10.76 -28.10
CA GLY A 382 -2.04 -11.30 -26.90
C GLY A 382 -2.61 -12.70 -27.13
N TYR A 383 -3.17 -13.28 -26.06
CA TYR A 383 -3.78 -14.61 -26.04
C TYR A 383 -4.98 -14.65 -25.09
N GLY A 384 -5.83 -15.67 -25.24
CA GLY A 384 -6.93 -15.91 -24.31
C GLY A 384 -6.43 -16.51 -23.00
N GLY A 385 -6.63 -15.80 -21.89
CA GLY A 385 -6.36 -16.28 -20.54
C GLY A 385 -7.50 -17.13 -19.97
N ARG A 386 -7.39 -17.49 -18.68
CA ARG A 386 -8.40 -18.32 -18.02
C ARG A 386 -9.22 -17.53 -17.00
N SER A 387 -10.47 -17.20 -17.35
CA SER A 387 -11.38 -16.46 -16.46
C SER A 387 -11.71 -17.18 -15.14
N SER A 388 -11.80 -18.52 -15.16
CA SER A 388 -12.26 -19.28 -13.97
C SER A 388 -11.26 -19.34 -12.82
N SER A 389 -9.99 -19.02 -13.08
CA SER A 389 -8.90 -19.01 -12.08
C SER A 389 -8.57 -17.60 -11.60
N ILE A 390 -9.38 -16.60 -11.97
CA ILE A 390 -9.23 -15.23 -11.50
C ILE A 390 -9.80 -15.15 -10.08
N VAL A 391 -8.95 -14.71 -9.15
CA VAL A 391 -9.27 -14.59 -7.72
C VAL A 391 -9.04 -13.17 -7.24
N VAL A 392 -9.78 -12.77 -6.19
CA VAL A 392 -9.61 -11.46 -5.58
C VAL A 392 -8.36 -11.43 -4.69
N SER A 393 -7.69 -10.28 -4.63
CA SER A 393 -6.60 -9.97 -3.71
C SER A 393 -6.84 -10.50 -2.29
N GLY A 394 -5.82 -11.13 -1.70
CA GLY A 394 -5.88 -11.84 -0.43
C GLY A 394 -6.16 -13.34 -0.56
N SER A 395 -6.51 -13.82 -1.77
CA SER A 395 -6.62 -15.24 -2.04
C SER A 395 -5.25 -15.89 -2.19
N ASP A 396 -5.07 -17.04 -1.54
CA ASP A 396 -3.88 -17.87 -1.73
C ASP A 396 -3.84 -18.49 -3.14
N VAL A 397 -2.64 -18.62 -3.70
CA VAL A 397 -2.41 -19.34 -4.96
C VAL A 397 -1.58 -20.59 -4.67
N THR A 398 -2.02 -21.74 -5.16
CA THR A 398 -1.32 -23.01 -4.92
C THR A 398 -0.27 -23.24 -6.00
N ARG A 399 0.96 -23.58 -5.62
CA ARG A 399 2.02 -23.96 -6.57
C ARG A 399 1.50 -25.06 -7.50
N PRO A 400 1.53 -24.86 -8.83
CA PRO A 400 0.99 -25.83 -9.76
C PRO A 400 1.92 -27.04 -9.87
N ARG A 401 1.31 -28.17 -10.22
CA ARG A 401 2.04 -29.34 -10.72
C ARG A 401 1.85 -29.42 -12.23
N GLY A 402 2.89 -29.76 -12.96
CA GLY A 402 2.81 -29.88 -14.41
C GLY A 402 4.01 -30.58 -14.99
N HIS A 403 4.02 -30.68 -16.32
CA HIS A 403 5.15 -31.24 -17.06
C HIS A 403 6.17 -30.16 -17.37
N PHE A 404 7.45 -30.42 -17.11
CA PHE A 404 8.55 -29.51 -17.45
C PHE A 404 9.82 -30.31 -17.75
N LYS A 405 10.83 -29.67 -18.35
CA LYS A 405 12.11 -30.30 -18.65
C LYS A 405 13.03 -30.30 -17.42
N ASP A 406 13.62 -31.45 -17.12
CA ASP A 406 14.62 -31.64 -16.07
C ASP A 406 15.77 -32.48 -16.64
N ASN A 407 16.98 -31.91 -16.74
CA ASN A 407 18.16 -32.54 -17.33
C ASN A 407 17.95 -33.16 -18.74
N GLY A 408 17.03 -32.59 -19.52
CA GLY A 408 16.71 -33.04 -20.88
C GLY A 408 15.47 -33.93 -20.97
N ASP A 409 15.04 -34.54 -19.87
CA ASP A 409 13.84 -35.38 -19.80
C ASP A 409 12.60 -34.57 -19.42
N VAL A 410 11.42 -35.01 -19.86
CA VAL A 410 10.15 -34.43 -19.41
C VAL A 410 9.70 -35.16 -18.14
N VAL A 411 9.51 -34.41 -17.06
CA VAL A 411 9.05 -34.92 -15.76
C VAL A 411 7.73 -34.26 -15.36
N PHE A 412 6.96 -34.92 -14.49
CA PHE A 412 5.75 -34.35 -13.88
C PHE A 412 5.97 -34.08 -12.40
N GLY A 413 5.77 -32.84 -11.95
CA GLY A 413 5.98 -32.48 -10.55
C GLY A 413 5.56 -31.06 -10.21
N PRO A 414 5.75 -30.64 -8.95
CA PRO A 414 5.59 -29.23 -8.56
C PRO A 414 6.53 -28.34 -9.39
N SER A 415 6.00 -27.22 -9.89
CA SER A 415 6.82 -26.22 -10.59
C SER A 415 7.94 -25.72 -9.68
N ARG A 416 9.13 -25.58 -10.26
CA ARG A 416 10.35 -25.05 -9.64
C ARG A 416 10.59 -23.58 -10.00
N ALA A 417 9.76 -23.01 -10.88
CA ALA A 417 9.93 -21.66 -11.41
C ALA A 417 8.62 -20.87 -11.41
N VAL A 418 7.97 -20.77 -10.24
CA VAL A 418 6.78 -19.93 -10.07
C VAL A 418 7.18 -18.46 -9.91
N ASP A 419 6.47 -17.60 -10.64
CA ASP A 419 6.77 -16.19 -10.83
C ASP A 419 5.49 -15.36 -10.68
N PHE A 420 5.67 -14.05 -10.49
CA PHE A 420 4.62 -13.04 -10.58
C PHE A 420 4.77 -12.24 -11.87
N GLU A 421 3.70 -11.61 -12.30
CA GLU A 421 3.72 -10.62 -13.39
C GLU A 421 2.98 -9.37 -12.94
N LEU A 422 3.67 -8.23 -12.87
CA LEU A 422 3.04 -6.96 -12.49
C LEU A 422 2.30 -6.37 -13.70
N GLU A 423 0.98 -6.36 -13.62
CA GLU A 423 0.10 -5.93 -14.71
C GLU A 423 -1.02 -4.99 -14.26
N VAL A 424 -1.62 -4.34 -15.26
CA VAL A 424 -2.89 -3.62 -15.12
C VAL A 424 -3.85 -4.18 -16.16
N ALA A 425 -5.12 -4.31 -15.80
CA ALA A 425 -6.17 -4.65 -16.75
C ALA A 425 -7.20 -3.53 -16.86
N CYS A 426 -7.75 -3.35 -18.05
CA CYS A 426 -8.97 -2.58 -18.24
C CYS A 426 -10.18 -3.51 -18.09
N VAL A 427 -11.22 -3.04 -17.41
CA VAL A 427 -12.51 -3.71 -17.27
C VAL A 427 -13.42 -3.19 -18.38
N VAL A 428 -13.94 -4.08 -19.21
CA VAL A 428 -14.87 -3.70 -20.29
C VAL A 428 -16.21 -3.25 -19.70
N GLY A 429 -16.67 -2.09 -20.13
CA GLY A 429 -17.98 -1.52 -19.79
C GLY A 429 -18.99 -1.72 -20.91
N LYS A 430 -18.90 -0.87 -21.94
CA LYS A 430 -19.79 -0.91 -23.10
C LYS A 430 -19.45 -2.12 -24.00
N PRO A 431 -20.38 -3.06 -24.23
CA PRO A 431 -20.12 -4.22 -25.08
C PRO A 431 -20.02 -3.84 -26.57
N THR A 432 -19.49 -4.73 -27.39
CA THR A 432 -19.57 -4.66 -28.86
C THR A 432 -20.45 -5.78 -29.42
N THR A 433 -20.90 -5.67 -30.67
CA THR A 433 -21.67 -6.73 -31.35
C THR A 433 -21.10 -6.97 -32.75
N GLY A 434 -19.91 -7.57 -32.80
CA GLY A 434 -19.22 -7.87 -34.07
C GLY A 434 -18.68 -6.67 -34.84
N GLN A 435 -18.80 -5.45 -34.30
CA GLN A 435 -18.31 -4.22 -34.92
C GLN A 435 -16.91 -3.88 -34.38
N PRO A 436 -15.92 -3.63 -35.26
CA PRO A 436 -14.60 -3.15 -34.84
C PRO A 436 -14.69 -1.80 -34.13
N VAL A 437 -13.81 -1.60 -33.15
CA VAL A 437 -13.63 -0.34 -32.43
C VAL A 437 -12.28 0.24 -32.80
N ASN A 438 -12.21 1.50 -33.20
CA ASN A 438 -10.92 2.19 -33.38
C ASN A 438 -10.40 2.67 -32.02
N ALA A 439 -9.09 2.78 -31.86
CA ALA A 439 -8.45 3.21 -30.61
C ALA A 439 -8.93 4.58 -30.11
N GLY A 440 -9.30 5.50 -31.01
CA GLY A 440 -9.90 6.80 -30.65
C GLY A 440 -11.25 6.69 -29.94
N ASN A 441 -12.01 5.62 -30.18
CA ASN A 441 -13.31 5.37 -29.56
C ASN A 441 -13.24 4.33 -28.43
N ALA A 442 -12.12 3.61 -28.31
CA ALA A 442 -11.94 2.52 -27.35
C ALA A 442 -12.13 2.96 -25.89
N GLY A 443 -11.83 4.22 -25.56
CA GLY A 443 -12.05 4.77 -24.21
C GLY A 443 -13.52 4.71 -23.75
N GLU A 444 -14.50 4.72 -24.66
CA GLU A 444 -15.92 4.57 -24.31
C GLU A 444 -16.29 3.14 -23.86
N HIS A 445 -15.43 2.17 -24.19
CA HIS A 445 -15.63 0.76 -23.85
C HIS A 445 -14.94 0.37 -22.54
N ILE A 446 -14.17 1.26 -21.92
CA ILE A 446 -13.49 1.00 -20.65
C ILE A 446 -14.36 1.51 -19.50
N PHE A 447 -14.72 0.61 -18.59
CA PHE A 447 -15.37 0.98 -17.33
C PHE A 447 -14.35 1.48 -16.30
N GLY A 448 -13.18 0.85 -16.23
CA GLY A 448 -12.14 1.26 -15.30
C GLY A 448 -10.92 0.35 -15.36
N PHE A 449 -10.04 0.50 -14.39
CA PHE A 449 -8.75 -0.17 -14.34
C PHE A 449 -8.56 -0.90 -13.02
N ILE A 450 -7.81 -2.00 -13.06
CA ILE A 450 -7.57 -2.87 -11.92
C ILE A 450 -6.13 -3.39 -11.99
N LEU A 451 -5.49 -3.57 -10.83
CA LEU A 451 -4.19 -4.25 -10.78
C LEU A 451 -4.41 -5.75 -10.99
N LEU A 452 -3.46 -6.39 -11.67
CA LEU A 452 -3.50 -7.82 -11.94
C LEU A 452 -2.10 -8.44 -11.71
N ASN A 453 -2.09 -9.61 -11.08
CA ASN A 453 -0.92 -10.49 -10.99
C ASN A 453 -1.21 -11.77 -11.78
N ASP A 454 -0.54 -11.96 -12.91
CA ASP A 454 -0.65 -13.18 -13.70
C ASP A 454 0.41 -14.21 -13.31
N TRP A 455 0.07 -15.03 -12.31
CA TRP A 455 1.00 -15.99 -11.75
C TRP A 455 1.46 -16.97 -12.83
N SER A 456 2.76 -17.21 -12.87
CA SER A 456 3.39 -17.90 -14.00
C SER A 456 4.33 -19.00 -13.54
N ALA A 457 4.11 -20.23 -14.00
CA ALA A 457 5.04 -21.34 -13.80
C ALA A 457 5.92 -21.50 -15.05
N ARG A 458 7.07 -20.82 -15.05
CA ARG A 458 7.94 -20.62 -16.23
C ARG A 458 8.49 -21.91 -16.83
N ASP A 459 8.73 -22.90 -15.98
CA ASP A 459 9.23 -24.22 -16.37
C ASP A 459 8.16 -25.04 -17.11
N ILE A 460 6.91 -25.01 -16.62
CA ILE A 460 5.76 -25.63 -17.30
C ILE A 460 5.47 -24.87 -18.60
N GLN A 461 5.37 -23.54 -18.52
CA GLN A 461 5.12 -22.66 -19.66
C GLN A 461 6.15 -22.88 -20.78
N GLY A 462 7.44 -22.95 -20.44
CA GLY A 462 8.51 -23.12 -21.42
C GLY A 462 8.44 -24.43 -22.21
N LEU A 463 7.87 -25.49 -21.64
CA LEU A 463 7.66 -26.76 -22.33
C LEU A 463 6.41 -26.75 -23.22
N GLU A 464 5.29 -26.20 -22.74
CA GLU A 464 3.99 -26.28 -23.43
C GLU A 464 3.75 -25.17 -24.46
N MET A 465 4.43 -24.02 -24.34
CA MET A 465 4.08 -22.82 -25.10
C MET A 465 4.20 -22.98 -26.62
N PRO A 466 5.24 -23.59 -27.20
CA PRO A 466 5.31 -23.74 -28.67
C PRO A 466 4.40 -24.88 -29.19
N PRO A 467 3.60 -24.67 -30.26
CA PRO A 467 3.34 -23.42 -30.96
C PRO A 467 2.06 -22.68 -30.50
N LEU A 468 1.32 -23.20 -29.51
CA LEU A 468 -0.06 -22.81 -29.25
C LEU A 468 -0.23 -21.68 -28.20
N GLY A 469 0.85 -21.27 -27.55
CA GLY A 469 0.82 -20.27 -26.49
C GLY A 469 0.74 -20.87 -25.08
N PRO A 470 0.80 -20.02 -24.05
CA PRO A 470 0.77 -20.46 -22.65
C PRO A 470 -0.59 -21.07 -22.26
N PHE A 471 -0.58 -22.06 -21.35
CA PHE A 471 -1.78 -22.73 -20.88
C PHE A 471 -1.75 -23.08 -19.38
N ASN A 472 -1.26 -24.26 -18.98
CA ASN A 472 -1.17 -24.66 -17.56
C ASN A 472 -0.15 -23.84 -16.78
N GLY A 473 0.84 -23.28 -17.47
CA GLY A 473 1.82 -22.36 -16.90
C GLY A 473 1.22 -21.03 -16.44
N LYS A 474 -0.06 -20.73 -16.76
CA LYS A 474 -0.77 -19.48 -16.40
C LYS A 474 -2.10 -19.74 -15.70
N SER A 475 -2.91 -20.65 -16.23
CA SER A 475 -4.30 -20.91 -15.79
C SER A 475 -4.47 -21.46 -14.36
N PHE A 476 -3.39 -21.64 -13.59
CA PHE A 476 -3.46 -22.07 -12.20
C PHE A 476 -3.83 -20.94 -11.23
N GLY A 477 -3.67 -19.67 -11.63
CA GLY A 477 -4.09 -18.55 -10.80
C GLY A 477 -3.76 -17.19 -11.40
N THR A 478 -4.73 -16.29 -11.38
CA THR A 478 -4.53 -14.87 -11.69
C THR A 478 -5.19 -14.08 -10.57
N THR A 479 -4.51 -13.12 -9.96
CA THR A 479 -5.08 -12.30 -8.87
C THR A 479 -5.39 -10.90 -9.35
N ILE A 480 -6.52 -10.32 -8.93
CA ILE A 480 -6.86 -8.91 -9.21
C ILE A 480 -7.10 -8.10 -7.94
N SER A 481 -6.76 -6.80 -7.95
CA SER A 481 -7.13 -5.90 -6.84
C SER A 481 -8.65 -5.76 -6.73
N PRO A 482 -9.22 -5.45 -5.55
CA PRO A 482 -10.68 -5.48 -5.38
C PRO A 482 -11.39 -4.20 -5.82
N TRP A 483 -10.63 -3.14 -6.13
CA TRP A 483 -11.13 -1.80 -6.42
C TRP A 483 -10.93 -1.48 -7.91
N VAL A 484 -12.02 -1.28 -8.64
CA VAL A 484 -12.01 -0.77 -10.01
C VAL A 484 -11.90 0.74 -9.97
N VAL A 485 -10.75 1.26 -10.39
CA VAL A 485 -10.50 2.70 -10.51
C VAL A 485 -11.19 3.21 -11.77
N MET A 486 -12.10 4.16 -11.59
CA MET A 486 -12.92 4.70 -12.67
C MET A 486 -12.09 5.52 -13.67
N VAL A 487 -12.43 5.45 -14.97
CA VAL A 487 -11.75 6.21 -16.04
C VAL A 487 -11.69 7.72 -15.71
N ASP A 488 -12.78 8.27 -15.19
CA ASP A 488 -12.84 9.69 -14.81
C ASP A 488 -11.93 10.07 -13.63
N ALA A 489 -11.55 9.12 -12.76
CA ALA A 489 -10.56 9.37 -11.72
C ALA A 489 -9.15 9.50 -12.31
N LEU A 490 -8.86 8.79 -13.40
CA LEU A 490 -7.57 8.82 -14.07
C LEU A 490 -7.44 9.84 -15.19
N ARG A 491 -8.55 10.47 -15.63
CA ARG A 491 -8.53 11.51 -16.69
C ARG A 491 -7.46 12.60 -16.46
N PRO A 492 -7.23 13.14 -15.24
CA PRO A 492 -6.19 14.15 -15.01
C PRO A 492 -4.76 13.66 -15.28
N PHE A 493 -4.55 12.35 -15.39
CA PHE A 493 -3.25 11.72 -15.57
C PHE A 493 -3.10 11.10 -16.96
N LEU A 494 -3.93 11.49 -17.93
CA LEU A 494 -3.76 11.11 -19.32
C LEU A 494 -2.47 11.71 -19.88
N LEU A 495 -1.71 10.89 -20.60
CA LEU A 495 -0.44 11.24 -21.22
C LEU A 495 -0.48 10.98 -22.74
N PRO A 496 0.26 11.77 -23.53
CA PRO A 496 0.32 11.60 -24.98
C PRO A 496 1.05 10.30 -25.35
N VAL A 497 0.59 9.64 -26.42
CA VAL A 497 1.27 8.48 -27.01
C VAL A 497 2.60 8.92 -27.63
N PRO A 498 3.72 8.26 -27.28
CA PRO A 498 5.03 8.57 -27.84
C PRO A 498 5.12 8.16 -29.32
N GLN A 499 6.17 8.61 -30.00
CA GLN A 499 6.43 8.18 -31.36
C GLN A 499 6.76 6.67 -31.40
N ARG A 500 6.00 5.91 -32.19
CA ARG A 500 6.27 4.48 -32.42
C ARG A 500 7.49 4.28 -33.32
N GLN A 501 8.19 3.18 -33.11
CA GLN A 501 9.36 2.77 -33.91
C GLN A 501 9.01 2.39 -35.36
N LYS A 502 7.76 1.95 -35.60
CA LYS A 502 7.23 1.65 -36.93
C LYS A 502 5.89 2.34 -37.13
N ALA A 503 5.58 2.65 -38.38
CA ALA A 503 4.22 3.03 -38.75
C ALA A 503 3.27 1.85 -38.50
N THR A 504 2.13 2.16 -37.90
CA THR A 504 1.09 1.20 -37.52
C THR A 504 -0.18 1.45 -38.32
N ALA A 505 -1.11 0.49 -38.33
CA ALA A 505 -2.40 0.65 -39.00
C ALA A 505 -3.22 1.83 -38.42
N ASP A 506 -4.07 2.43 -39.25
CA ASP A 506 -4.79 3.68 -38.94
C ASP A 506 -5.79 3.59 -37.77
N HIS A 507 -6.23 2.38 -37.43
CA HIS A 507 -7.20 2.16 -36.35
C HIS A 507 -6.56 2.17 -34.96
N PHE A 508 -5.23 2.21 -34.87
CA PHE A 508 -4.48 2.35 -33.62
C PHE A 508 -4.24 3.82 -33.24
N SER A 509 -3.92 4.06 -31.97
CA SER A 509 -3.56 5.39 -31.45
C SER A 509 -2.38 5.99 -32.22
N LYS A 510 -2.39 7.30 -32.41
CA LYS A 510 -1.36 8.07 -33.10
C LYS A 510 -0.50 8.82 -32.09
N GLN A 511 0.70 9.21 -32.52
CA GLN A 511 1.57 10.07 -31.71
C GLN A 511 0.81 11.33 -31.28
N GLY A 512 0.88 11.65 -29.99
CA GLY A 512 0.20 12.82 -29.41
C GLY A 512 -1.24 12.57 -28.94
N ASP A 513 -1.87 11.46 -29.33
CA ASP A 513 -3.18 11.09 -28.77
C ASP A 513 -3.06 10.87 -27.26
N LEU A 514 -4.05 11.33 -26.48
CA LEU A 514 -4.08 11.12 -25.03
C LEU A 514 -4.63 9.74 -24.70
N ALA A 515 -3.76 8.72 -24.68
CA ALA A 515 -4.15 7.32 -24.46
C ALA A 515 -3.22 6.52 -23.52
N HIS A 516 -2.18 7.14 -22.96
CA HIS A 516 -1.46 6.58 -21.80
C HIS A 516 -1.99 7.15 -20.49
N TYR A 517 -1.70 6.45 -19.39
CA TYR A 517 -2.04 6.88 -18.04
C TYR A 517 -0.78 6.93 -17.18
N GLY A 518 -0.51 8.10 -16.60
CA GLY A 518 0.59 8.30 -15.65
C GLY A 518 0.29 7.66 -14.30
N VAL A 519 0.46 6.34 -14.23
CA VAL A 519 0.24 5.53 -13.03
C VAL A 519 1.57 4.89 -12.64
N ASN A 520 2.02 5.14 -11.40
CA ASN A 520 3.17 4.46 -10.81
C ASN A 520 2.77 3.06 -10.38
N LEU A 521 3.66 2.09 -10.57
CA LEU A 521 3.46 0.68 -10.25
C LEU A 521 4.60 0.18 -9.36
N THR A 522 4.29 -0.72 -8.43
CA THR A 522 5.29 -1.38 -7.58
C THR A 522 4.99 -2.85 -7.40
N ALA A 523 6.03 -3.66 -7.22
CA ALA A 523 5.90 -5.03 -6.73
C ALA A 523 6.84 -5.27 -5.56
N SER A 524 6.35 -5.96 -4.52
CA SER A 524 7.16 -6.45 -3.42
C SER A 524 6.99 -7.96 -3.21
N ILE A 525 8.04 -8.57 -2.68
CA ILE A 525 8.04 -9.95 -2.19
C ILE A 525 8.21 -9.90 -0.67
N ASN A 526 7.24 -10.46 0.02
CA ASN A 526 7.16 -10.47 1.47
C ASN A 526 7.28 -11.92 1.94
N ASN A 527 8.18 -12.17 2.89
CA ASN A 527 8.32 -13.46 3.56
C ASN A 527 8.11 -13.26 5.08
N SER A 528 8.32 -14.31 5.89
CA SER A 528 8.12 -14.23 7.34
C SER A 528 9.04 -13.23 8.06
N ASN A 529 10.15 -12.84 7.44
CA ASN A 529 11.23 -12.08 8.09
C ASN A 529 11.45 -10.68 7.47
N SER A 530 10.96 -10.45 6.25
CA SER A 530 11.21 -9.21 5.51
C SER A 530 10.16 -8.93 4.45
N SER A 531 10.09 -7.66 4.07
CA SER A 531 9.35 -7.19 2.90
C SER A 531 10.31 -6.43 2.00
N THR A 532 10.40 -6.83 0.73
CA THR A 532 11.38 -6.28 -0.23
C THR A 532 10.66 -5.74 -1.45
N ILE A 533 10.81 -4.45 -1.76
CA ILE A 533 10.37 -3.90 -3.05
C ILE A 533 11.35 -4.41 -4.11
N VAL A 534 10.83 -5.15 -5.09
CA VAL A 534 11.63 -5.79 -6.14
C VAL A 534 11.49 -5.09 -7.49
N CYS A 535 10.42 -4.30 -7.66
CA CYS A 535 10.15 -3.56 -8.87
C CYS A 535 9.47 -2.21 -8.57
N THR A 536 9.92 -1.14 -9.24
CA THR A 536 9.17 0.09 -9.44
C THR A 536 9.05 0.36 -10.95
N SER A 537 7.84 0.59 -11.43
CA SER A 537 7.53 0.73 -12.86
C SER A 537 6.45 1.80 -13.10
N ARG A 538 6.09 2.03 -14.35
CA ARG A 538 5.03 2.98 -14.74
C ARG A 538 4.18 2.44 -15.89
N LEU A 539 2.87 2.63 -15.80
CA LEU A 539 1.92 2.16 -16.80
C LEU A 539 2.13 2.83 -18.17
N ASP A 540 2.55 4.10 -18.21
CA ASP A 540 2.84 4.82 -19.45
C ASP A 540 4.09 4.33 -20.20
N TRP A 541 4.82 3.33 -19.68
CA TRP A 541 5.95 2.71 -20.37
C TRP A 541 5.57 1.58 -21.33
N ILE A 542 4.32 1.10 -21.30
CA ILE A 542 3.84 0.14 -22.31
C ILE A 542 3.93 0.76 -23.71
N TYR A 543 4.27 -0.04 -24.72
CA TYR A 543 4.37 0.39 -26.11
C TYR A 543 2.99 0.52 -26.77
N TRP A 544 2.08 -0.41 -26.45
CA TRP A 544 0.70 -0.42 -26.92
C TRP A 544 -0.23 0.02 -25.81
N THR A 545 -1.13 0.96 -26.13
CA THR A 545 -2.09 1.49 -25.15
C THR A 545 -3.22 0.51 -24.90
N MET A 546 -3.93 0.69 -23.78
CA MET A 546 -5.19 -0.04 -23.51
C MET A 546 -6.24 0.18 -24.61
N ASN A 547 -6.23 1.36 -25.24
CA ASN A 547 -7.10 1.66 -26.36
C ASN A 547 -6.72 0.84 -27.60
N ASP A 548 -5.42 0.63 -27.84
CA ASP A 548 -4.94 -0.24 -28.92
C ASP A 548 -5.30 -1.71 -28.68
N MET A 549 -5.29 -2.19 -27.44
CA MET A 549 -5.70 -3.56 -27.08
C MET A 549 -7.15 -3.83 -27.49
N ILE A 550 -8.08 -2.94 -27.12
CA ILE A 550 -9.50 -3.05 -27.52
C ILE A 550 -9.64 -2.96 -29.04
N ALA A 551 -8.91 -2.04 -29.68
CA ALA A 551 -8.97 -1.87 -31.12
C ALA A 551 -8.50 -3.12 -31.87
N HIS A 552 -7.42 -3.74 -31.40
CA HIS A 552 -6.93 -4.98 -31.96
C HIS A 552 -7.88 -6.15 -31.70
N GLN A 553 -8.32 -6.33 -30.44
CA GLN A 553 -9.20 -7.43 -30.04
C GLN A 553 -10.46 -7.46 -30.91
N THR A 554 -11.07 -6.30 -31.16
CA THR A 554 -12.33 -6.19 -31.90
C THR A 554 -12.15 -6.09 -33.42
N SER A 555 -10.91 -5.94 -33.93
CA SER A 555 -10.63 -5.69 -35.35
C SER A 555 -11.11 -6.82 -36.28
N ASN A 556 -11.19 -8.05 -35.78
CA ASN A 556 -11.68 -9.21 -36.52
C ASN A 556 -13.17 -9.50 -36.31
N GLY A 557 -13.90 -8.61 -35.62
CA GLY A 557 -15.29 -8.83 -35.23
C GLY A 557 -15.48 -9.61 -33.92
N CYS A 558 -14.42 -9.85 -33.14
CA CYS A 558 -14.57 -10.37 -31.78
C CYS A 558 -15.46 -9.43 -30.95
N THR A 559 -16.37 -10.05 -30.22
CA THR A 559 -17.25 -9.34 -29.29
C THR A 559 -16.58 -9.27 -27.93
N ILE A 560 -16.57 -8.08 -27.33
CA ILE A 560 -16.24 -7.87 -25.92
C ILE A 560 -17.52 -7.56 -25.15
N VAL A 561 -17.65 -8.09 -23.94
CA VAL A 561 -18.84 -7.92 -23.10
C VAL A 561 -18.51 -7.28 -21.75
N SER A 562 -19.52 -6.69 -21.11
CA SER A 562 -19.36 -6.00 -19.84
C SER A 562 -18.81 -6.93 -18.76
N GLY A 563 -17.66 -6.57 -18.19
CA GLY A 563 -16.93 -7.34 -17.19
C GLY A 563 -15.78 -8.20 -17.73
N ASP A 564 -15.58 -8.26 -19.05
CA ASP A 564 -14.35 -8.83 -19.60
C ASP A 564 -13.13 -8.06 -19.12
N LEU A 565 -12.00 -8.77 -19.00
CA LEU A 565 -10.72 -8.19 -18.62
C LEU A 565 -9.74 -8.28 -19.78
N LEU A 566 -9.12 -7.16 -20.13
CA LEU A 566 -8.00 -7.11 -21.06
C LEU A 566 -6.79 -6.57 -20.29
N ALA A 567 -5.79 -7.42 -20.07
CA ALA A 567 -4.58 -7.09 -19.32
C ALA A 567 -3.44 -6.66 -20.25
N THR A 568 -2.54 -5.81 -19.74
CA THR A 568 -1.43 -5.23 -20.51
C THR A 568 -0.36 -6.24 -20.88
N GLY A 569 -0.29 -7.39 -20.21
CA GLY A 569 0.97 -8.09 -20.02
C GLY A 569 1.86 -7.38 -19.01
N THR A 570 2.91 -8.08 -18.60
CA THR A 570 3.93 -7.60 -17.65
C THR A 570 4.46 -6.19 -18.03
N VAL A 571 4.40 -5.24 -17.09
CA VAL A 571 4.77 -3.83 -17.31
C VAL A 571 6.18 -3.54 -16.80
N SER A 572 7.18 -3.84 -17.61
CA SER A 572 8.60 -3.56 -17.30
C SER A 572 9.11 -2.26 -17.91
N GLY A 573 10.16 -1.71 -17.31
CA GLY A 573 11.05 -0.72 -17.91
C GLY A 573 12.43 -1.31 -18.30
N ALA A 574 13.25 -0.46 -18.94
CA ALA A 574 14.56 -0.86 -19.46
C ALA A 574 15.64 -1.09 -18.39
N GLU A 575 15.50 -0.46 -17.21
CA GLU A 575 16.55 -0.39 -16.20
C GLU A 575 16.37 -1.41 -15.07
N LYS A 576 17.48 -1.81 -14.44
CA LYS A 576 17.45 -2.67 -13.25
C LYS A 576 16.63 -2.01 -12.14
N GLY A 577 15.77 -2.78 -11.49
CA GLY A 577 14.79 -2.29 -10.52
C GLY A 577 13.43 -1.94 -11.12
N SER A 578 13.31 -1.95 -12.45
CA SER A 578 12.02 -1.78 -13.16
C SER A 578 11.54 -3.01 -13.92
N HIS A 579 12.22 -4.14 -13.78
CA HIS A 579 11.79 -5.42 -14.32
C HIS A 579 10.63 -5.98 -13.50
N ALA A 580 9.52 -6.32 -14.15
CA ALA A 580 8.23 -6.57 -13.50
C ALA A 580 7.87 -8.05 -13.31
N CYS A 581 8.84 -8.95 -13.45
CA CYS A 581 8.76 -10.36 -13.05
C CYS A 581 10.14 -10.94 -12.70
N LEU A 582 10.18 -12.06 -11.97
CA LEU A 582 11.44 -12.72 -11.59
C LEU A 582 12.18 -13.30 -12.79
N LEU A 583 11.48 -13.74 -13.85
CA LEU A 583 12.11 -14.16 -15.10
C LEU A 583 13.10 -13.10 -15.61
N GLU A 584 12.70 -11.83 -15.59
CA GLU A 584 13.52 -10.71 -16.04
C GLU A 584 14.57 -10.30 -14.98
N ILE A 585 14.19 -10.22 -13.70
CA ILE A 585 15.08 -9.82 -12.60
C ILE A 585 16.26 -10.79 -12.48
N THR A 586 16.01 -12.08 -12.67
CA THR A 586 16.98 -13.16 -12.43
C THR A 586 17.58 -13.72 -13.71
N LYS A 587 17.29 -13.10 -14.87
CA LYS A 587 17.75 -13.54 -16.19
C LYS A 587 17.46 -15.02 -16.46
N GLY A 588 16.23 -15.45 -16.16
CA GLY A 588 15.81 -16.85 -16.29
C GLY A 588 16.39 -17.76 -15.20
N GLY A 589 16.58 -17.24 -13.99
CA GLY A 589 17.17 -17.96 -12.85
C GLY A 589 18.69 -18.12 -12.90
N LYS A 590 19.38 -17.42 -13.81
CA LYS A 590 20.86 -17.40 -13.92
C LYS A 590 21.50 -16.49 -12.89
N GLU A 591 20.78 -15.47 -12.44
CA GLU A 591 21.16 -14.54 -11.37
C GLU A 591 20.23 -14.74 -10.16
N SER A 592 20.62 -14.21 -9.00
CA SER A 592 19.79 -14.26 -7.79
C SER A 592 19.38 -12.85 -7.33
N LEU A 593 18.14 -12.75 -6.88
CA LEU A 593 17.59 -11.59 -6.19
C LEU A 593 17.80 -11.76 -4.69
N THR A 594 18.44 -10.79 -4.04
CA THR A 594 18.59 -10.75 -2.57
C THR A 594 17.42 -10.00 -1.94
N LEU A 595 16.73 -10.61 -0.98
CA LEU A 595 15.67 -9.99 -0.19
C LEU A 595 16.23 -9.24 1.02
N GLY A 596 15.39 -8.46 1.70
CA GLY A 596 15.76 -7.62 2.84
C GLY A 596 16.28 -8.37 4.06
N ASP A 597 15.96 -9.66 4.20
CA ASP A 597 16.54 -10.57 5.22
C ASP A 597 17.85 -11.24 4.77
N GLY A 598 18.36 -10.91 3.58
CA GLY A 598 19.55 -11.51 2.98
C GLY A 598 19.31 -12.86 2.27
N SER A 599 18.09 -13.41 2.32
CA SER A 599 17.75 -14.63 1.59
C SER A 599 17.74 -14.38 0.07
N GLN A 600 18.01 -15.42 -0.72
CA GLN A 600 18.08 -15.33 -2.18
C GLN A 600 16.80 -15.91 -2.83
N ARG A 601 16.46 -15.40 -4.01
CA ARG A 601 15.42 -15.95 -4.90
C ARG A 601 15.94 -16.01 -6.33
N THR A 602 15.65 -17.11 -7.00
CA THR A 602 15.59 -17.17 -8.47
C THR A 602 14.14 -17.09 -8.93
N TYR A 603 13.26 -17.83 -8.23
CA TYR A 603 11.81 -17.82 -8.38
C TYR A 603 11.16 -17.84 -6.98
N LEU A 604 9.84 -17.71 -6.92
CA LEU A 604 9.09 -17.66 -5.66
C LEU A 604 9.19 -18.98 -4.88
N HIS A 605 9.44 -18.86 -3.58
CA HIS A 605 9.39 -19.95 -2.62
C HIS A 605 7.98 -20.08 -2.01
N ASP A 606 7.68 -21.25 -1.47
CA ASP A 606 6.42 -21.44 -0.72
C ASP A 606 6.42 -20.54 0.52
N GLY A 607 5.29 -19.86 0.76
CA GLY A 607 5.13 -18.87 1.82
C GLY A 607 5.48 -17.44 1.41
N ASP A 608 6.11 -17.23 0.25
CA ASP A 608 6.31 -15.88 -0.28
C ASP A 608 4.94 -15.27 -0.65
N THR A 609 4.73 -14.02 -0.25
CA THR A 609 3.56 -13.21 -0.59
C THR A 609 4.00 -12.11 -1.53
N VAL A 610 3.35 -12.04 -2.70
CA VAL A 610 3.57 -10.96 -3.66
C VAL A 610 2.54 -9.87 -3.40
N VAL A 611 2.98 -8.62 -3.36
CA VAL A 611 2.10 -7.45 -3.24
C VAL A 611 2.37 -6.50 -4.39
N LEU A 612 1.38 -6.29 -5.25
CA LEU A 612 1.40 -5.28 -6.29
C LEU A 612 0.67 -4.03 -5.82
N GLY A 613 1.22 -2.86 -6.13
CA GLY A 613 0.66 -1.55 -5.81
C GLY A 613 0.62 -0.64 -7.03
N ALA A 614 -0.36 0.27 -7.07
CA ALA A 614 -0.47 1.26 -8.13
C ALA A 614 -1.18 2.52 -7.66
N TRP A 615 -0.70 3.68 -8.12
CA TRP A 615 -1.34 4.97 -7.87
C TRP A 615 -0.98 6.00 -8.95
N ALA A 616 -1.92 6.92 -9.20
CA ALA A 616 -1.67 8.14 -9.94
C ALA A 616 -1.59 9.36 -9.01
N GLY A 617 -0.84 10.38 -9.42
CA GLY A 617 -0.57 11.56 -8.60
C GLY A 617 0.48 11.30 -7.50
N GLU A 618 0.43 12.13 -6.46
CA GLU A 618 1.38 12.08 -5.34
C GLU A 618 0.75 11.32 -4.15
N LEU A 619 1.48 10.38 -3.54
CA LEU A 619 0.98 9.69 -2.34
C LEU A 619 0.80 10.68 -1.19
N GLY A 620 -0.35 10.63 -0.51
CA GLY A 620 -0.63 11.51 0.62
C GLY A 620 -1.19 12.88 0.27
N SER A 621 -1.35 13.21 -1.01
CA SER A 621 -2.06 14.41 -1.46
C SER A 621 -3.56 14.13 -1.64
N ASP A 622 -4.37 15.19 -1.72
CA ASP A 622 -5.81 15.08 -2.00
C ASP A 622 -6.15 14.69 -3.45
N ASN A 623 -5.16 14.68 -4.34
CA ASN A 623 -5.32 14.27 -5.74
C ASN A 623 -4.85 12.84 -6.01
N CYS A 624 -4.40 12.10 -4.98
CA CYS A 624 -3.95 10.72 -5.13
C CYS A 624 -5.10 9.80 -5.56
N VAL A 625 -4.84 8.95 -6.56
CA VAL A 625 -5.77 7.93 -7.06
C VAL A 625 -5.10 6.57 -7.01
N GLY A 626 -5.34 5.82 -5.94
CA GLY A 626 -4.81 4.48 -5.72
C GLY A 626 -5.71 3.34 -6.17
N PHE A 627 -5.08 2.20 -6.44
CA PHE A 627 -5.73 0.95 -6.82
C PHE A 627 -5.91 0.00 -5.63
N GLY A 628 -5.34 0.35 -4.47
CA GLY A 628 -5.11 -0.59 -3.38
C GLY A 628 -4.10 -1.67 -3.77
N ASN A 629 -4.09 -2.75 -2.98
CA ASN A 629 -3.14 -3.83 -3.19
C ASN A 629 -3.76 -5.00 -3.97
N CYS A 630 -3.00 -5.55 -4.92
CA CYS A 630 -3.23 -6.88 -5.46
C CYS A 630 -2.20 -7.83 -4.82
N LEU A 631 -2.64 -8.62 -3.84
CA LEU A 631 -1.75 -9.48 -3.06
C LEU A 631 -2.19 -10.94 -3.07
N GLY A 632 -1.23 -11.85 -2.98
CA GLY A 632 -1.48 -13.29 -2.84
C GLY A 632 -0.25 -14.03 -2.34
N THR A 633 -0.48 -15.09 -1.56
CA THR A 633 0.58 -15.94 -1.00
C THR A 633 0.69 -17.24 -1.81
N LEU A 634 1.91 -17.61 -2.19
CA LEU A 634 2.18 -18.88 -2.85
C LEU A 634 2.18 -20.01 -1.80
N ARG A 635 1.25 -20.95 -1.94
CA ARG A 635 1.14 -22.13 -1.08
C ARG A 635 1.83 -23.35 -1.70
N PRO A 636 2.30 -24.30 -0.87
CA PRO A 636 2.89 -25.54 -1.36
C PRO A 636 1.96 -26.31 -2.30
N ALA A 637 2.55 -27.02 -3.25
CA ALA A 637 1.80 -27.87 -4.17
C ALA A 637 1.08 -29.00 -3.41
N ILE A 638 -0.19 -29.23 -3.75
CA ILE A 638 -0.99 -30.31 -3.16
C ILE A 638 -0.49 -31.66 -3.69
N ARG A 639 -0.28 -32.64 -2.79
CA ARG A 639 -0.03 -34.03 -3.19
C ARG A 639 -1.37 -34.68 -3.58
N PRO A 640 -1.51 -35.24 -4.80
CA PRO A 640 -2.70 -36.01 -5.14
C PRO A 640 -2.85 -37.18 -4.17
N GLN A 641 -4.04 -37.40 -3.61
CA GLN A 641 -4.33 -38.63 -2.88
C GLN A 641 -4.31 -39.79 -3.88
N GLY A 642 -3.49 -40.82 -3.62
CA GLY A 642 -3.51 -42.09 -4.36
C GLY A 642 -2.49 -42.27 -5.48
N ILE A 643 -1.58 -41.33 -5.74
CA ILE A 643 -0.46 -41.52 -6.68
C ILE A 643 0.81 -41.79 -5.87
N GLN A 644 1.26 -43.06 -5.84
CA GLN A 644 2.58 -43.42 -5.33
C GLN A 644 3.64 -43.01 -6.35
N THR A 645 4.43 -41.99 -5.96
CA THR A 645 5.68 -41.48 -6.55
C THR A 645 5.71 -41.24 -8.05
#